data_AF-A0A936VQ51-F1
#
_entry.id   AF-A0A936VQ51-F1
#
_cell.length_a   1.000
_cell.length_b   1.000
_cell.length_c   1.000
_cell.angle_alpha   90.00
_cell.angle_beta   90.00
_cell.angle_gamma   90.00
#
_symmetry.space_group_name_H-M   'P 1'
#
loop_
_entity.id
_entity.type
_entity.pdbx_description
1 polymer ?
#
loop_
_entity_poly.entity_id
_entity_poly.type
_entity_poly.pdbx_seq_one_letter_code
_entity_poly.pdbx_strand_id
1 'polypeptide(L)'
;MKSQQAPAMLQVSVLHGDLNHTNHPILLGHYEGDTIAGAERVVDKMVDGALSQRYHLGRYPGRNGTAAVELAPSNEIQQSLGVQHGAIVIGLGKWGDLTPPALTQAVYQGVTEYCLHIHQCRGVADSSKEPEELTINSLLIGSNTSANIAIEDSIYAVVRGVDLASRALAHHTDKGRGPMPPRVVHVQFIERFLDVAVDAAKSAHRMAKRIGLEFQTQIHVERYLKRGIGGLTRIVPSSTRGYWRRWTISALQDAAPPPSVSLPPVLKERLRTLLQEEKSKDPQVYRALLDLALTTQDLRTLRPHKLRYLALSDRARAEVTVQDNQPELIAQLIQRSITATNFNQDIAKTLFETLIPVDLKDSLRSLENVVFVLDEVTANYPWELMIEADKPLCVRAGVIRQLQTVGYDTRARDTTSRNAWVVGNPLTPSKYPDLPGAMEEANRVAALLDQANYWTEYTSIRLGAGHVLNGLFARPYRIIHIAGHGYYSEADIGQVGAKAGVVLSDGLFLTAAELAMLDPVPELVFLNCCYLGQMGGTAYNKMAASIAGELIRKGVRAVVAAGWPVQDEPALCFAESFYTELLNGRPFGLALKEARQKTWDKFPSSNTWGAYQAYGDPDFCLIRDAGMRSTSDEEVKVAAEEVLLQLEGLSQQLAQADEAKVREELSQVEKRCAPDWLKQGVVQERLGAAYAGGGLFKEAMEHYSQALKYEVTANPATLRAIEQWINCAVRVGEKEGDKAMIQAAIEKGRHLLALAKTAERLTLMGGARKKLAQLETDPVQIRVHLTQAAEDYREAADRQQQAGAPDPYPILNAVVVEVLLGKEGGDQEAALSGCEALAKEQSKETRSVWDAITIADVALSRAFIGHSLPEERNNLVNKYRAAFVKSSTTQREQDSALTHIKFIREMLKKVPQADRDRVASAIESLDVILKQLQPRDQPAAPSERQATAISTGPSRRPRRSKPSQKPLEQKKPMREKAGRRSTRHAGKSGRRRSSISS
;
A
#
# COMPACT_ATOMS: atom_id res chain seq x y z
N MET A 1 -17.77 -7.56 -57.03
CA MET A 1 -16.79 -7.12 -56.02
C MET A 1 -17.58 -6.62 -54.82
N LYS A 2 -17.42 -7.20 -53.62
CA LYS A 2 -18.02 -6.62 -52.41
C LYS A 2 -17.13 -5.48 -51.95
N SER A 3 -17.68 -4.27 -51.84
CA SER A 3 -16.97 -3.13 -51.24
C SER A 3 -16.74 -3.42 -49.76
N GLN A 4 -15.49 -3.67 -49.37
CA GLN A 4 -15.10 -3.60 -47.97
C GLN A 4 -15.18 -2.15 -47.53
N GLN A 5 -16.30 -1.76 -46.90
CA GLN A 5 -16.34 -0.55 -46.09
C GLN A 5 -15.24 -0.66 -45.03
N ALA A 6 -14.49 0.42 -44.82
CA ALA A 6 -13.48 0.46 -43.76
C ALA A 6 -14.17 0.19 -42.40
N PRO A 7 -13.54 -0.56 -41.48
CA PRO A 7 -14.12 -0.82 -40.18
C PRO A 7 -14.37 0.50 -39.45
N ALA A 8 -15.57 0.67 -38.91
CA ALA A 8 -15.92 1.85 -38.13
C ALA A 8 -14.94 2.00 -36.96
N MET A 9 -14.43 3.22 -36.76
CA MET A 9 -13.59 3.54 -35.61
C MET A 9 -14.47 4.12 -34.50
N LEU A 10 -14.29 3.62 -33.28
CA LEU A 10 -14.95 4.16 -32.07
C LEU A 10 -13.85 4.73 -31.15
N GLN A 11 -13.88 6.05 -30.96
CA GLN A 11 -13.00 6.74 -30.03
C GLN A 11 -13.56 6.65 -28.60
N VAL A 12 -12.69 6.38 -27.63
CA VAL A 12 -13.04 6.35 -26.21
C VAL A 12 -12.07 7.25 -25.46
N SER A 13 -12.59 8.15 -24.63
CA SER A 13 -11.76 9.02 -23.79
C SER A 13 -12.32 9.12 -22.38
N VAL A 14 -11.46 9.36 -21.39
CA VAL A 14 -11.90 9.75 -20.04
C VAL A 14 -11.55 11.22 -19.80
N LEU A 15 -12.48 11.96 -19.20
CA LEU A 15 -12.35 13.35 -18.78
C LEU A 15 -12.44 13.41 -17.25
N HIS A 16 -11.40 13.93 -16.61
CA HIS A 16 -11.45 14.33 -15.20
C HIS A 16 -12.07 15.73 -15.10
N GLY A 17 -13.31 15.84 -14.67
CA GLY A 17 -14.06 17.10 -14.70
C GLY A 17 -15.47 17.02 -14.11
N ASP A 18 -16.11 18.16 -13.97
CA ASP A 18 -17.49 18.29 -13.50
C ASP A 18 -18.46 18.34 -14.70
N LEU A 19 -19.62 17.67 -14.56
CA LEU A 19 -20.63 17.56 -15.62
C LEU A 19 -21.17 18.93 -16.08
N ASN A 20 -21.13 19.94 -15.21
CA ASN A 20 -21.58 21.31 -15.50
C ASN A 20 -20.76 22.02 -16.61
N HIS A 21 -19.65 21.43 -17.07
CA HIS A 21 -18.74 22.03 -18.06
C HIS A 21 -18.62 21.18 -19.33
N THR A 22 -19.71 20.53 -19.75
CA THR A 22 -19.71 19.50 -20.79
C THR A 22 -20.60 19.89 -21.96
N ASN A 23 -20.18 19.54 -23.19
CA ASN A 23 -20.76 20.10 -24.43
C ASN A 23 -21.68 19.12 -25.19
N HIS A 24 -21.89 17.91 -24.68
CA HIS A 24 -22.59 16.83 -25.37
C HIS A 24 -23.61 16.13 -24.46
N PRO A 25 -24.65 15.47 -25.00
CA PRO A 25 -25.65 14.78 -24.20
C PRO A 25 -25.04 13.69 -23.31
N ILE A 26 -25.59 13.54 -22.10
CA ILE A 26 -25.05 12.69 -21.03
C ILE A 26 -25.90 11.42 -20.89
N LEU A 27 -25.24 10.28 -21.02
CA LEU A 27 -25.80 8.95 -20.75
C LEU A 27 -25.84 8.70 -19.22
N LEU A 28 -27.05 8.43 -18.73
CA LEU A 28 -27.41 8.26 -17.32
C LEU A 28 -28.13 6.93 -17.12
N GLY A 29 -27.88 6.24 -16.01
CA GLY A 29 -28.63 5.05 -15.62
C GLY A 29 -29.46 5.30 -14.36
N HIS A 30 -30.70 4.81 -14.35
CA HIS A 30 -31.65 4.93 -13.23
C HIS A 30 -32.20 3.57 -12.80
N TYR A 31 -32.30 3.31 -11.50
CA TYR A 31 -32.90 2.09 -10.94
C TYR A 31 -34.41 2.26 -10.69
N GLU A 32 -35.20 1.21 -10.90
CA GLU A 32 -36.64 1.23 -10.61
C GLU A 32 -36.91 1.53 -9.12
N GLY A 33 -37.52 2.68 -8.86
CA GLY A 33 -37.90 3.14 -7.51
C GLY A 33 -36.89 4.04 -6.81
N ASP A 34 -35.72 4.32 -7.41
CA ASP A 34 -34.82 5.37 -6.92
C ASP A 34 -35.38 6.77 -7.28
N THR A 35 -34.83 7.83 -6.68
CA THR A 35 -35.24 9.23 -6.95
C THR A 35 -34.16 9.97 -7.73
N ILE A 36 -34.54 10.93 -8.58
CA ILE A 36 -33.58 11.76 -9.35
C ILE A 36 -32.66 12.51 -8.39
N ALA A 37 -31.40 12.10 -8.33
CA ALA A 37 -30.40 12.58 -7.38
C ALA A 37 -28.99 12.64 -8.01
N GLY A 38 -28.03 13.25 -7.30
CA GLY A 38 -26.63 13.29 -7.73
C GLY A 38 -26.45 13.84 -9.15
N ALA A 39 -25.83 13.05 -10.02
CA ALA A 39 -25.61 13.41 -11.42
C ALA A 39 -26.91 13.61 -12.21
N GLU A 40 -27.94 12.79 -12.00
CA GLU A 40 -29.23 12.98 -12.69
C GLU A 40 -29.83 14.35 -12.37
N ARG A 41 -29.70 14.83 -11.12
CA ARG A 41 -30.17 16.16 -10.71
C ARG A 41 -29.35 17.30 -11.33
N VAL A 42 -28.09 17.06 -11.66
CA VAL A 42 -27.25 18.03 -12.39
C VAL A 42 -27.71 18.12 -13.84
N VAL A 43 -27.95 16.99 -14.50
CA VAL A 43 -28.40 16.96 -15.89
C VAL A 43 -29.86 17.42 -16.04
N ASP A 44 -30.74 17.14 -15.08
CA ASP A 44 -32.12 17.64 -15.06
C ASP A 44 -32.18 19.18 -15.12
N LYS A 45 -31.22 19.87 -14.49
CA LYS A 45 -31.07 21.33 -14.62
C LYS A 45 -30.58 21.79 -15.99
N MET A 46 -29.86 20.96 -16.73
CA MET A 46 -29.40 21.26 -18.09
C MET A 46 -30.51 21.10 -19.13
N VAL A 47 -31.57 20.34 -18.81
CA VAL A 47 -32.77 20.13 -19.64
C VAL A 47 -34.01 20.76 -19.00
N ASP A 48 -33.83 21.88 -18.28
CA ASP A 48 -34.90 22.72 -17.71
C ASP A 48 -35.97 21.97 -16.87
N GLY A 49 -35.59 20.89 -16.19
CA GLY A 49 -36.48 20.10 -15.34
C GLY A 49 -37.27 19.00 -16.06
N ALA A 50 -36.98 18.71 -17.32
CA ALA A 50 -37.70 17.71 -18.12
C ALA A 50 -37.62 16.28 -17.54
N LEU A 51 -36.51 15.91 -16.89
CA LEU A 51 -36.36 14.59 -16.25
C LEU A 51 -37.27 14.51 -15.02
N SER A 52 -37.27 15.55 -14.19
CA SER A 52 -38.21 15.70 -13.08
C SER A 52 -39.66 15.66 -13.56
N GLN A 53 -40.00 16.31 -14.68
CA GLN A 53 -41.37 16.26 -15.22
C GLN A 53 -41.77 14.82 -15.61
N ARG A 54 -40.92 14.08 -16.31
CA ARG A 54 -41.16 12.66 -16.65
C ARG A 54 -41.30 11.77 -15.43
N TYR A 55 -40.52 12.02 -14.38
CA TYR A 55 -40.58 11.29 -13.11
C TYR A 55 -41.93 11.48 -12.41
N HIS A 56 -42.40 12.72 -12.23
CA HIS A 56 -43.71 12.99 -11.63
C HIS A 56 -44.89 12.46 -12.46
N LEU A 57 -44.73 12.32 -13.78
CA LEU A 57 -45.73 11.72 -14.68
C LEU A 57 -45.68 10.17 -14.73
N GLY A 58 -44.77 9.52 -13.98
CA GLY A 58 -44.61 8.06 -14.02
C GLY A 58 -44.10 7.53 -15.36
N ARG A 59 -43.36 8.35 -16.12
CA ARG A 59 -42.82 8.06 -17.47
C ARG A 59 -41.30 8.01 -17.53
N TYR A 60 -40.64 7.99 -16.37
CA TYR A 60 -39.18 7.93 -16.28
C TYR A 60 -38.67 6.49 -16.47
N PRO A 61 -37.53 6.27 -17.16
CA PRO A 61 -36.93 4.94 -17.28
C PRO A 61 -36.51 4.39 -15.92
N GLY A 62 -36.55 3.08 -15.77
CA GLY A 62 -36.14 2.41 -14.53
C GLY A 62 -36.12 0.90 -14.66
N ARG A 63 -37.10 0.32 -15.36
CA ARG A 63 -37.10 -1.10 -15.73
C ARG A 63 -36.06 -1.40 -16.81
N ASN A 64 -35.44 -2.58 -16.74
CA ASN A 64 -34.68 -3.15 -17.86
C ASN A 64 -35.54 -3.11 -19.13
N GLY A 65 -34.97 -2.65 -20.24
CA GLY A 65 -35.70 -2.46 -21.50
C GLY A 65 -36.26 -1.06 -21.73
N THR A 66 -36.16 -0.15 -20.76
CA THR A 66 -36.69 1.23 -20.90
C THR A 66 -35.60 2.26 -21.10
N ALA A 67 -35.86 3.24 -21.97
CA ALA A 67 -34.99 4.40 -22.18
C ALA A 67 -35.84 5.66 -22.43
N ALA A 68 -35.25 6.83 -22.18
CA ALA A 68 -35.80 8.13 -22.55
C ALA A 68 -34.68 9.07 -22.98
N VAL A 69 -34.99 9.95 -23.92
CA VAL A 69 -34.08 10.97 -24.45
C VAL A 69 -34.73 12.33 -24.22
N GLU A 70 -33.95 13.28 -23.71
CA GLU A 70 -34.32 14.69 -23.61
C GLU A 70 -33.17 15.55 -24.09
N LEU A 71 -33.45 16.53 -24.95
CA LEU A 71 -32.46 17.44 -25.50
C LEU A 71 -32.86 18.88 -25.21
N ALA A 72 -31.94 19.66 -24.65
CA ALA A 72 -32.19 21.07 -24.42
C ALA A 72 -32.15 21.84 -25.75
N PRO A 73 -33.04 22.82 -25.98
CA PRO A 73 -32.98 23.67 -27.17
C PRO A 73 -31.70 24.51 -27.13
N SER A 74 -30.84 24.34 -28.14
CA SER A 74 -29.61 25.12 -28.28
C SER A 74 -29.88 26.50 -28.89
N ASN A 75 -29.35 27.55 -28.28
CA ASN A 75 -29.35 28.89 -28.86
C ASN A 75 -28.25 29.05 -29.94
N GLU A 76 -28.29 30.14 -30.72
CA GLU A 76 -27.36 30.38 -31.84
C GLU A 76 -25.87 30.32 -31.40
N ILE A 77 -25.56 30.81 -30.20
CA ILE A 77 -24.19 30.77 -29.65
C ILE A 77 -23.79 29.31 -29.36
N GLN A 78 -24.65 28.54 -28.70
CA GLN A 78 -24.42 27.12 -28.43
C GLN A 78 -24.27 26.31 -29.73
N GLN A 79 -25.09 26.58 -30.74
CA GLN A 79 -24.96 25.98 -32.08
C GLN A 79 -23.61 26.33 -32.73
N SER A 80 -23.19 27.60 -32.65
CA SER A 80 -21.89 28.04 -33.18
C SER A 80 -20.67 27.42 -32.47
N LEU A 81 -20.85 27.00 -31.22
CA LEU A 81 -19.82 26.36 -30.38
C LEU A 81 -19.93 24.81 -30.36
N GLY A 82 -20.89 24.22 -31.07
CA GLY A 82 -21.14 22.78 -31.06
C GLY A 82 -21.63 22.22 -29.71
N VAL A 83 -22.26 23.05 -28.89
CA VAL A 83 -22.78 22.70 -27.56
C VAL A 83 -24.21 22.20 -27.66
N GLN A 84 -24.44 20.95 -27.28
CA GLN A 84 -25.78 20.36 -27.18
C GLN A 84 -25.91 19.64 -25.83
N HIS A 85 -26.65 20.27 -24.91
CA HIS A 85 -27.01 19.62 -23.64
C HIS A 85 -28.17 18.66 -23.83
N GLY A 86 -28.14 17.55 -23.10
CA GLY A 86 -29.18 16.54 -23.16
C GLY A 86 -28.93 15.39 -22.21
N ALA A 87 -29.93 14.54 -22.06
CA ALA A 87 -29.93 13.34 -21.25
C ALA A 87 -30.36 12.14 -22.09
N ILE A 88 -29.61 11.04 -21.96
CA ILE A 88 -30.00 9.72 -22.45
C ILE A 88 -30.14 8.85 -21.20
N VAL A 89 -31.37 8.67 -20.71
CA VAL A 89 -31.64 7.93 -19.48
C VAL A 89 -31.99 6.48 -19.81
N ILE A 90 -31.28 5.52 -19.22
CA ILE A 90 -31.53 4.08 -19.37
C ILE A 90 -31.99 3.45 -18.05
N GLY A 91 -32.98 2.56 -18.12
CA GLY A 91 -33.47 1.81 -16.96
C GLY A 91 -32.56 0.63 -16.63
N LEU A 92 -32.08 0.58 -15.39
CA LEU A 92 -31.13 -0.41 -14.87
C LEU A 92 -31.78 -1.63 -14.18
N GLY A 93 -33.11 -1.67 -14.13
CA GLY A 93 -33.88 -2.67 -13.37
C GLY A 93 -33.91 -2.33 -11.88
N LYS A 94 -34.11 -3.35 -11.04
CA LYS A 94 -34.02 -3.17 -9.59
C LYS A 94 -32.56 -3.15 -9.16
N TRP A 95 -32.28 -2.43 -8.08
CA TRP A 95 -30.96 -2.51 -7.44
C TRP A 95 -30.73 -3.94 -6.92
N GLY A 96 -29.58 -4.52 -7.25
CA GLY A 96 -29.28 -5.95 -7.03
C GLY A 96 -29.30 -6.80 -8.32
N ASP A 97 -30.04 -6.40 -9.36
CA ASP A 97 -30.19 -7.17 -10.61
C ASP A 97 -29.20 -6.78 -11.72
N LEU A 98 -28.46 -5.68 -11.56
CA LEU A 98 -27.61 -5.15 -12.65
C LEU A 98 -26.39 -6.04 -12.91
N THR A 99 -26.24 -6.47 -14.15
CA THR A 99 -25.10 -7.25 -14.66
C THR A 99 -24.50 -6.57 -15.90
N PRO A 100 -23.22 -6.84 -16.27
CA PRO A 100 -22.61 -6.21 -17.44
C PRO A 100 -23.37 -6.46 -18.76
N PRO A 101 -23.93 -7.66 -19.03
CA PRO A 101 -24.80 -7.88 -20.19
C PRO A 101 -26.11 -7.07 -20.14
N ALA A 102 -26.74 -6.95 -18.97
CA ALA A 102 -27.96 -6.13 -18.81
C ALA A 102 -27.68 -4.65 -19.07
N LEU A 103 -26.57 -4.12 -18.54
CA LEU A 103 -26.12 -2.76 -18.85
C LEU A 103 -25.81 -2.59 -20.34
N THR A 104 -25.14 -3.56 -20.97
CA THR A 104 -24.86 -3.54 -22.42
C THR A 104 -26.15 -3.37 -23.23
N GLN A 105 -27.19 -4.13 -22.88
CA GLN A 105 -28.49 -4.09 -23.55
C GLN A 105 -29.25 -2.78 -23.31
N ALA A 106 -29.18 -2.24 -22.09
CA ALA A 106 -29.81 -0.97 -21.73
C ALA A 106 -29.13 0.21 -22.46
N VAL A 107 -27.79 0.23 -22.53
CA VAL A 107 -27.03 1.22 -23.31
C VAL A 107 -27.34 1.11 -24.80
N TYR A 108 -27.37 -0.11 -25.35
CA TYR A 108 -27.77 -0.36 -26.74
C TYR A 108 -29.12 0.28 -27.08
N GLN A 109 -30.12 0.12 -26.19
CA GLN A 109 -31.44 0.72 -26.36
C GLN A 109 -31.41 2.24 -26.26
N GLY A 110 -30.79 2.81 -25.22
CA GLY A 110 -30.72 4.26 -25.03
C GLY A 110 -30.00 4.99 -26.17
N VAL A 111 -28.90 4.43 -26.67
CA VAL A 111 -28.15 4.99 -27.81
C VAL A 111 -28.95 4.86 -29.12
N THR A 112 -29.68 3.76 -29.31
CA THR A 112 -30.56 3.58 -30.48
C THR A 112 -31.69 4.62 -30.48
N GLU A 113 -32.39 4.79 -29.35
CA GLU A 113 -33.43 5.82 -29.19
C GLU A 113 -32.88 7.24 -29.39
N TYR A 114 -31.67 7.54 -28.88
CA TYR A 114 -31.02 8.83 -29.09
C TYR A 114 -30.74 9.13 -30.56
N CYS A 115 -30.14 8.19 -31.29
CA CYS A 115 -29.88 8.37 -32.72
C CYS A 115 -31.17 8.49 -33.54
N LEU A 116 -32.22 7.74 -33.19
CA LEU A 116 -33.54 7.84 -33.83
C LEU A 116 -34.23 9.18 -33.53
N HIS A 117 -34.13 9.68 -32.29
CA HIS A 117 -34.68 10.97 -31.91
C HIS A 117 -34.01 12.12 -32.66
N ILE A 118 -32.66 12.15 -32.70
CA ILE A 118 -31.91 13.12 -33.52
C ILE A 118 -32.33 13.04 -35.00
N HIS A 119 -32.46 11.82 -35.55
CA HIS A 119 -32.88 11.62 -36.94
C HIS A 119 -34.31 12.15 -37.21
N GLN A 120 -35.24 11.99 -36.27
CA GLN A 120 -36.60 12.52 -36.39
C GLN A 120 -36.67 14.06 -36.26
N CYS A 121 -35.79 14.65 -35.45
CA CYS A 121 -35.66 16.10 -35.31
C CYS A 121 -34.98 16.77 -36.53
N ARG A 122 -34.28 16.02 -37.38
CA ARG A 122 -33.77 16.53 -38.66
C ARG A 122 -34.92 16.67 -39.67
N GLY A 123 -35.26 17.91 -39.99
CA GLY A 123 -36.12 18.20 -41.14
C GLY A 123 -35.55 17.65 -42.46
N VAL A 124 -36.41 17.50 -43.47
CA VAL A 124 -36.18 16.79 -44.75
C VAL A 124 -35.08 17.42 -45.66
N ALA A 125 -34.38 18.46 -45.19
CA ALA A 125 -33.70 19.43 -46.05
C ALA A 125 -32.32 19.02 -46.61
N ASP A 126 -31.63 18.01 -46.07
CA ASP A 126 -30.22 17.74 -46.43
C ASP A 126 -29.90 16.24 -46.54
N SER A 127 -30.37 15.62 -47.63
CA SER A 127 -30.33 14.16 -47.85
C SER A 127 -29.05 13.63 -48.53
N SER A 128 -28.02 14.47 -48.69
CA SER A 128 -26.80 14.17 -49.47
C SER A 128 -25.50 14.08 -48.66
N LYS A 129 -25.56 14.02 -47.33
CA LYS A 129 -24.38 13.97 -46.44
C LYS A 129 -24.15 12.59 -45.83
N GLU A 130 -22.89 12.33 -45.49
CA GLU A 130 -22.46 11.20 -44.66
C GLU A 130 -23.21 11.18 -43.31
N PRO A 131 -23.36 10.02 -42.66
CA PRO A 131 -24.07 9.94 -41.38
C PRO A 131 -23.38 10.82 -40.34
N GLU A 132 -24.11 11.80 -39.81
CA GLU A 132 -23.57 12.74 -38.82
C GLU A 132 -22.97 11.99 -37.63
N GLU A 133 -21.73 12.33 -37.33
CA GLU A 133 -20.92 11.72 -36.28
C GLU A 133 -21.20 12.40 -34.94
N LEU A 134 -21.71 11.63 -33.99
CA LEU A 134 -22.11 12.10 -32.67
C LEU A 134 -21.07 11.75 -31.60
N THR A 135 -20.88 12.68 -30.67
CA THR A 135 -20.22 12.43 -29.39
C THR A 135 -21.26 12.31 -28.29
N ILE A 136 -21.09 11.34 -27.39
CA ILE A 136 -21.86 11.28 -26.14
C ILE A 136 -20.93 11.32 -24.93
N ASN A 137 -21.40 11.96 -23.87
CA ASN A 137 -20.80 11.85 -22.55
C ASN A 137 -21.43 10.66 -21.81
N SER A 138 -20.68 9.95 -20.99
CA SER A 138 -21.19 8.87 -20.14
C SER A 138 -20.64 8.98 -18.73
N LEU A 139 -21.46 8.64 -17.74
CA LEU A 139 -20.96 8.31 -16.42
C LEU A 139 -20.37 6.89 -16.43
N LEU A 140 -19.69 6.52 -15.34
CA LEU A 140 -19.34 5.13 -15.03
C LEU A 140 -20.58 4.43 -14.44
N ILE A 141 -21.57 4.16 -15.30
CA ILE A 141 -22.89 3.67 -14.92
C ILE A 141 -22.78 2.31 -14.22
N GLY A 142 -23.27 2.23 -12.98
CA GLY A 142 -23.26 0.98 -12.21
C GLY A 142 -21.92 0.61 -11.57
N SER A 143 -20.88 1.46 -11.62
CA SER A 143 -19.59 1.18 -10.97
C SER A 143 -19.25 2.08 -9.78
N ASN A 144 -20.24 2.76 -9.19
CA ASN A 144 -20.03 3.32 -7.85
C ASN A 144 -19.81 2.17 -6.87
N THR A 145 -19.12 2.41 -5.75
CA THR A 145 -18.63 1.32 -4.89
C THR A 145 -19.73 0.46 -4.25
N SER A 146 -21.00 0.88 -4.32
CA SER A 146 -22.20 0.14 -3.89
C SER A 146 -22.97 -0.58 -5.00
N ALA A 147 -22.59 -0.44 -6.28
CA ALA A 147 -23.23 -1.14 -7.37
C ALA A 147 -22.49 -2.44 -7.76
N ASN A 148 -23.16 -3.27 -8.57
CA ASN A 148 -22.84 -4.68 -8.75
C ASN A 148 -21.70 -4.98 -9.75
N ILE A 149 -21.15 -3.99 -10.44
CA ILE A 149 -20.19 -4.20 -11.53
C ILE A 149 -18.94 -3.33 -11.36
N ALA A 150 -17.78 -3.83 -11.82
CA ALA A 150 -16.54 -3.08 -11.73
C ALA A 150 -16.53 -1.87 -12.68
N ILE A 151 -15.59 -0.93 -12.46
CA ILE A 151 -15.34 0.18 -13.39
C ILE A 151 -15.02 -0.36 -14.80
N GLU A 152 -14.23 -1.44 -14.88
CA GLU A 152 -13.90 -2.11 -16.13
C GLU A 152 -15.16 -2.67 -16.84
N ASP A 153 -16.04 -3.36 -16.11
CA ASP A 153 -17.30 -3.89 -16.64
C ASP A 153 -18.26 -2.80 -17.11
N SER A 154 -18.34 -1.68 -16.37
CA SER A 154 -19.17 -0.53 -16.73
C SER A 154 -18.73 0.10 -18.05
N ILE A 155 -17.43 0.38 -18.19
CA ILE A 155 -16.86 0.89 -19.44
C ILE A 155 -17.08 -0.14 -20.56
N TYR A 156 -16.92 -1.44 -20.29
CA TYR A 156 -17.08 -2.50 -21.29
C TYR A 156 -18.51 -2.56 -21.81
N ALA A 157 -19.49 -2.56 -20.89
CA ALA A 157 -20.90 -2.59 -21.23
C ALA A 157 -21.34 -1.34 -22.00
N VAL A 158 -20.86 -0.15 -21.61
CA VAL A 158 -21.16 1.11 -22.32
C VAL A 158 -20.57 1.13 -23.72
N VAL A 159 -19.26 0.87 -23.87
CA VAL A 159 -18.58 0.88 -25.18
C VAL A 159 -19.18 -0.17 -26.12
N ARG A 160 -19.47 -1.38 -25.60
CA ARG A 160 -20.11 -2.46 -26.37
C ARG A 160 -21.55 -2.13 -26.76
N GLY A 161 -22.34 -1.52 -25.87
CA GLY A 161 -23.71 -1.11 -26.17
C GLY A 161 -23.76 -0.06 -27.29
N VAL A 162 -22.84 0.90 -27.28
CA VAL A 162 -22.68 1.93 -28.32
C VAL A 162 -22.29 1.32 -29.68
N ASP A 163 -21.34 0.39 -29.71
CA ASP A 163 -20.94 -0.33 -30.94
C ASP A 163 -22.10 -1.16 -31.52
N LEU A 164 -22.82 -1.91 -30.68
CA LEU A 164 -23.98 -2.69 -31.09
C LEU A 164 -25.10 -1.81 -31.67
N ALA A 165 -25.38 -0.65 -31.06
CA ALA A 165 -26.40 0.29 -31.54
C ALA A 165 -26.01 0.87 -32.91
N SER A 166 -24.76 1.27 -33.04
CA SER A 166 -24.18 1.79 -34.29
C SER A 166 -24.26 0.78 -35.43
N ARG A 167 -24.03 -0.51 -35.14
CA ARG A 167 -24.14 -1.62 -36.12
C ARG A 167 -25.59 -1.91 -36.52
N ALA A 168 -26.51 -1.94 -35.56
CA ALA A 168 -27.92 -2.18 -35.83
C ALA A 168 -28.49 -1.09 -36.77
N LEU A 169 -28.20 0.18 -36.47
CA LEU A 169 -28.60 1.33 -37.29
C LEU A 169 -28.03 1.25 -38.73
N ALA A 170 -26.77 0.86 -38.88
CA ALA A 170 -26.13 0.71 -40.19
C ALA A 170 -26.68 -0.49 -41.02
N HIS A 171 -27.11 -1.58 -40.37
CA HIS A 171 -27.71 -2.71 -41.08
C HIS A 171 -29.15 -2.45 -41.55
N HIS A 172 -29.87 -1.52 -40.92
CA HIS A 172 -31.25 -1.21 -41.30
C HIS A 172 -31.38 -0.28 -42.52
N THR A 173 -30.35 0.51 -42.84
CA THR A 173 -30.34 1.43 -44.00
C THR A 173 -30.04 0.76 -45.35
N ASP A 174 -29.38 -0.40 -45.34
CA ASP A 174 -29.00 -1.18 -46.54
C ASP A 174 -30.24 -1.66 -47.36
N LYS A 175 -31.45 -1.43 -46.85
CA LYS A 175 -32.76 -1.74 -47.49
C LYS A 175 -33.40 -0.53 -48.21
N GLY A 176 -32.63 0.50 -48.54
CA GLY A 176 -32.95 1.43 -49.63
C GLY A 176 -34.11 2.41 -49.41
N ARG A 177 -34.31 2.90 -48.17
CA ARG A 177 -35.26 3.98 -47.87
C ARG A 177 -34.72 4.95 -46.82
N GLY A 178 -34.52 6.21 -47.22
CA GLY A 178 -34.23 7.34 -46.34
C GLY A 178 -32.74 7.70 -46.17
N PRO A 179 -32.43 8.92 -45.68
CA PRO A 179 -31.07 9.29 -45.27
C PRO A 179 -30.61 8.42 -44.10
N MET A 180 -29.30 8.22 -43.94
CA MET A 180 -28.82 7.37 -42.85
C MET A 180 -29.02 8.02 -41.47
N PRO A 181 -29.36 7.23 -40.43
CA PRO A 181 -29.38 7.73 -39.06
C PRO A 181 -27.96 8.11 -38.62
N PRO A 182 -27.81 9.04 -37.67
CA PRO A 182 -26.51 9.38 -37.12
C PRO A 182 -25.90 8.22 -36.33
N ARG A 183 -24.57 8.30 -36.13
CA ARG A 183 -23.79 7.28 -35.43
C ARG A 183 -22.96 7.93 -34.34
N VAL A 184 -22.94 7.32 -33.15
CA VAL A 184 -21.99 7.69 -32.09
C VAL A 184 -20.60 7.16 -32.45
N VAL A 185 -19.61 8.05 -32.58
CA VAL A 185 -18.22 7.69 -32.90
C VAL A 185 -17.25 8.02 -31.78
N HIS A 186 -17.68 8.80 -30.79
CA HIS A 186 -16.88 9.15 -29.62
C HIS A 186 -17.69 9.01 -28.34
N VAL A 187 -17.19 8.21 -27.40
CA VAL A 187 -17.70 8.10 -26.04
C VAL A 187 -16.70 8.75 -25.09
N GLN A 188 -17.15 9.79 -24.37
CA GLN A 188 -16.37 10.44 -23.32
C GLN A 188 -16.92 10.05 -21.95
N PHE A 189 -16.17 9.24 -21.21
CA PHE A 189 -16.46 9.00 -19.80
C PHE A 189 -16.08 10.22 -18.98
N ILE A 190 -16.97 10.67 -18.10
CA ILE A 190 -16.74 11.84 -17.25
C ILE A 190 -16.79 11.41 -15.80
N GLU A 191 -15.71 11.71 -15.08
CA GLU A 191 -15.56 11.42 -13.67
C GLU A 191 -14.99 12.64 -12.94
N ARG A 192 -15.58 12.96 -11.80
CA ARG A 192 -15.24 14.14 -11.01
C ARG A 192 -14.00 13.91 -10.16
N PHE A 193 -13.75 12.69 -9.69
CA PHE A 193 -12.65 12.38 -8.78
C PHE A 193 -11.45 11.78 -9.52
N LEU A 194 -10.26 12.38 -9.33
CA LEU A 194 -9.06 12.05 -10.09
C LEU A 194 -8.66 10.57 -9.99
N ASP A 195 -8.76 9.96 -8.80
CA ASP A 195 -8.42 8.56 -8.56
C ASP A 195 -9.29 7.60 -9.36
N VAL A 196 -10.60 7.88 -9.43
CA VAL A 196 -11.57 7.08 -10.20
C VAL A 196 -11.39 7.32 -11.70
N ALA A 197 -11.11 8.57 -12.10
CA ALA A 197 -10.85 8.93 -13.49
C ALA A 197 -9.58 8.26 -14.05
N VAL A 198 -8.52 8.16 -13.23
CA VAL A 198 -7.29 7.42 -13.55
C VAL A 198 -7.57 5.93 -13.70
N ASP A 199 -8.30 5.30 -12.77
CA ASP A 199 -8.60 3.86 -12.88
C ASP A 199 -9.52 3.56 -14.07
N ALA A 200 -10.49 4.43 -14.36
CA ALA A 200 -11.32 4.35 -15.57
C ALA A 200 -10.49 4.43 -16.85
N ALA A 201 -9.57 5.39 -16.95
CA ALA A 201 -8.70 5.53 -18.11
C ALA A 201 -7.77 4.31 -18.30
N LYS A 202 -7.21 3.76 -17.22
CA LYS A 202 -6.44 2.50 -17.25
C LYS A 202 -7.30 1.31 -17.66
N SER A 203 -8.56 1.27 -17.21
CA SER A 203 -9.49 0.17 -17.50
C SER A 203 -9.87 0.16 -18.98
N ALA A 204 -10.21 1.33 -19.55
CA ALA A 204 -10.41 1.47 -20.99
C ALA A 204 -9.22 0.94 -21.82
N HIS A 205 -7.97 1.21 -21.38
CA HIS A 205 -6.76 0.69 -22.05
C HIS A 205 -6.65 -0.84 -22.03
N ARG A 206 -6.88 -1.50 -20.88
CA ARG A 206 -6.85 -2.97 -20.78
C ARG A 206 -7.88 -3.60 -21.72
N MET A 207 -9.07 -3.03 -21.75
CA MET A 207 -10.19 -3.51 -22.55
C MET A 207 -10.05 -3.26 -24.05
N ALA A 208 -9.29 -2.25 -24.50
CA ALA A 208 -9.17 -1.88 -25.91
C ALA A 208 -8.82 -3.09 -26.81
N LYS A 209 -7.87 -3.91 -26.36
CA LYS A 209 -7.48 -5.16 -27.05
C LYS A 209 -8.62 -6.18 -27.05
N ARG A 210 -9.31 -6.35 -25.93
CA ARG A 210 -10.40 -7.33 -25.75
C ARG A 210 -11.59 -7.02 -26.65
N ILE A 211 -12.09 -5.78 -26.63
CA ILE A 211 -13.25 -5.38 -27.43
C ILE A 211 -12.90 -5.39 -28.94
N GLY A 212 -11.67 -4.98 -29.30
CA GLY A 212 -11.21 -5.07 -30.70
C GLY A 212 -11.19 -6.51 -31.24
N LEU A 213 -10.74 -7.47 -30.43
CA LEU A 213 -10.72 -8.90 -30.79
C LEU A 213 -12.12 -9.53 -30.81
N GLU A 214 -12.97 -9.23 -29.82
CA GLU A 214 -14.30 -9.83 -29.70
C GLU A 214 -15.29 -9.37 -30.77
N PHE A 215 -15.19 -8.12 -31.26
CA PHE A 215 -16.25 -7.51 -32.08
C PHE A 215 -15.86 -7.12 -33.52
N GLN A 216 -14.58 -7.06 -33.88
CA GLN A 216 -14.10 -6.55 -35.19
C GLN A 216 -14.30 -5.03 -35.41
N THR A 217 -14.50 -4.24 -34.35
CA THR A 217 -14.47 -2.76 -34.39
C THR A 217 -13.08 -2.26 -34.02
N GLN A 218 -12.57 -1.24 -34.72
CA GLN A 218 -11.32 -0.58 -34.33
C GLN A 218 -11.61 0.44 -33.21
N ILE A 219 -11.21 0.12 -31.99
CA ILE A 219 -11.39 1.03 -30.84
C ILE A 219 -10.11 1.79 -30.59
N HIS A 220 -10.20 3.12 -30.59
CA HIS A 220 -9.12 4.02 -30.26
C HIS A 220 -9.36 4.63 -28.88
N VAL A 221 -8.70 4.08 -27.86
CA VAL A 221 -8.70 4.67 -26.52
C VAL A 221 -7.65 5.78 -26.46
N GLU A 222 -8.06 6.96 -26.04
CA GLU A 222 -7.15 8.09 -25.79
C GLU A 222 -6.11 7.71 -24.75
N ARG A 223 -4.83 7.91 -25.10
CA ARG A 223 -3.72 7.45 -24.25
C ARG A 223 -3.68 8.11 -22.87
N TYR A 224 -4.16 9.35 -22.79
CA TYR A 224 -4.04 10.19 -21.62
C TYR A 224 -5.42 10.69 -21.16
N LEU A 225 -5.58 10.77 -19.85
CA LEU A 225 -6.73 11.35 -19.18
C LEU A 225 -6.88 12.82 -19.61
N LYS A 226 -8.02 13.19 -20.19
CA LYS A 226 -8.32 14.59 -20.52
C LYS A 226 -8.63 15.34 -19.23
N ARG A 227 -8.09 16.54 -19.07
CA ARG A 227 -8.36 17.41 -17.90
C ARG A 227 -9.46 18.41 -18.25
N GLY A 228 -10.54 18.38 -17.47
CA GLY A 228 -11.68 19.29 -17.57
C GLY A 228 -11.69 20.33 -16.45
N ILE A 229 -12.77 21.10 -16.38
CA ILE A 229 -13.02 22.09 -15.34
C ILE A 229 -13.79 21.43 -14.19
N GLY A 230 -13.56 21.83 -12.94
CA GLY A 230 -14.32 21.36 -11.77
C GLY A 230 -13.98 19.95 -11.27
N GLY A 231 -12.98 19.29 -11.86
CA GLY A 231 -12.43 18.03 -11.35
C GLY A 231 -11.86 18.20 -9.94
N LEU A 232 -12.14 17.23 -9.06
CA LEU A 232 -11.69 17.18 -7.67
C LEU A 232 -10.60 16.11 -7.49
N THR A 233 -9.67 16.39 -6.58
CA THR A 233 -8.71 15.41 -6.07
C THR A 233 -9.06 15.12 -4.61
N ARG A 234 -9.24 13.85 -4.27
CA ARG A 234 -9.54 13.39 -2.91
C ARG A 234 -8.38 12.57 -2.36
N ILE A 235 -8.08 12.71 -1.07
CA ILE A 235 -7.09 11.87 -0.39
C ILE A 235 -7.75 10.52 -0.13
N VAL A 236 -7.47 9.54 -0.98
CA VAL A 236 -7.98 8.18 -0.89
C VAL A 236 -6.76 7.24 -0.89
N PRO A 237 -6.66 6.30 0.08
CA PRO A 237 -5.68 5.22 -0.01
C PRO A 237 -5.86 4.50 -1.35
N SER A 238 -4.76 4.21 -2.06
CA SER A 238 -4.75 3.82 -3.47
C SER A 238 -5.28 2.41 -3.79
N SER A 239 -6.33 1.94 -3.10
CA SER A 239 -6.80 0.56 -3.04
C SER A 239 -8.29 0.38 -3.38
N THR A 240 -8.81 1.13 -4.37
CA THR A 240 -10.09 0.79 -5.02
C THR A 240 -10.02 -0.53 -5.81
N ARG A 241 -8.82 -0.95 -6.26
CA ARG A 241 -8.56 -2.35 -6.59
C ARG A 241 -8.16 -3.10 -5.33
N GLY A 242 -8.83 -4.22 -5.06
CA GLY A 242 -8.65 -4.97 -3.82
C GLY A 242 -9.43 -4.42 -2.62
N TYR A 243 -10.43 -3.55 -2.82
CA TYR A 243 -11.25 -3.04 -1.70
C TYR A 243 -11.97 -4.18 -0.97
N TRP A 244 -11.62 -4.39 0.30
CA TRP A 244 -12.22 -5.40 1.16
C TRP A 244 -13.55 -4.89 1.75
N ARG A 245 -14.68 -5.29 1.15
CA ARG A 245 -16.00 -4.95 1.68
C ARG A 245 -16.18 -5.62 3.06
N ARG A 246 -16.57 -4.84 4.07
CA ARG A 246 -16.78 -5.32 5.46
C ARG A 246 -18.24 -5.66 5.69
N TRP A 247 -18.50 -6.90 6.10
CA TRP A 247 -19.81 -7.39 6.48
C TRP A 247 -19.79 -7.75 7.96
N THR A 248 -20.55 -7.04 8.78
CA THR A 248 -20.68 -7.41 10.19
C THR A 248 -21.80 -8.43 10.34
N ILE A 249 -21.47 -9.59 10.91
CA ILE A 249 -22.42 -10.68 11.17
C ILE A 249 -22.45 -10.89 12.68
N SER A 250 -23.63 -10.77 13.28
CA SER A 250 -23.82 -10.99 14.72
C SER A 250 -24.94 -12.00 14.97
N ALA A 251 -24.74 -12.84 15.97
CA ALA A 251 -25.79 -13.60 16.61
C ALA A 251 -26.71 -12.66 17.40
N LEU A 252 -28.01 -12.69 17.13
CA LEU A 252 -29.00 -12.10 18.04
C LEU A 252 -29.48 -13.22 18.99
N GLN A 253 -29.20 -13.02 20.28
CA GLN A 253 -29.92 -13.75 21.33
C GLN A 253 -31.28 -13.08 21.54
N ASP A 254 -32.34 -13.87 21.62
CA ASP A 254 -33.59 -13.39 22.20
C ASP A 254 -33.33 -12.96 23.65
N ALA A 255 -34.09 -11.98 24.15
CA ALA A 255 -33.96 -11.52 25.52
C ALA A 255 -34.10 -12.73 26.47
N ALA A 256 -33.14 -12.88 27.40
CA ALA A 256 -33.15 -14.00 28.33
C ALA A 256 -34.53 -14.09 29.01
N PRO A 257 -35.15 -15.28 29.07
CA PRO A 257 -36.41 -15.42 29.81
C PRO A 257 -36.19 -14.94 31.24
N PRO A 258 -37.18 -14.28 31.87
CA PRO A 258 -37.02 -13.78 33.23
C PRO A 258 -36.54 -14.91 34.14
N PRO A 259 -35.55 -14.67 35.01
CA PRO A 259 -34.88 -15.74 35.73
C PRO A 259 -35.91 -16.57 36.51
N SER A 260 -36.01 -17.85 36.16
CA SER A 260 -36.88 -18.79 36.89
C SER A 260 -36.48 -18.78 38.36
N VAL A 261 -37.44 -18.50 39.24
CA VAL A 261 -37.19 -18.27 40.67
C VAL A 261 -36.64 -19.54 41.33
N SER A 262 -35.32 -19.67 41.37
CA SER A 262 -34.65 -20.74 42.11
C SER A 262 -34.66 -20.42 43.60
N LEU A 263 -35.14 -21.36 44.41
CA LEU A 263 -35.03 -21.29 45.86
C LEU A 263 -33.55 -21.13 46.28
N PRO A 264 -33.22 -20.15 47.16
CA PRO A 264 -31.90 -19.99 47.74
C PRO A 264 -31.37 -21.27 48.42
N PRO A 265 -30.04 -21.50 48.49
CA PRO A 265 -29.46 -22.75 49.01
C PRO A 265 -29.97 -23.14 50.40
N VAL A 266 -30.07 -22.17 51.31
CA VAL A 266 -30.58 -22.37 52.69
C VAL A 266 -32.04 -22.84 52.71
N LEU A 267 -32.86 -22.41 51.74
CA LEU A 267 -34.24 -22.84 51.61
C LEU A 267 -34.34 -24.20 50.91
N LYS A 268 -33.47 -24.53 49.94
CA LYS A 268 -33.35 -25.89 49.39
C LYS A 268 -32.97 -26.90 50.46
N GLU A 269 -32.00 -26.57 51.32
CA GLU A 269 -31.56 -27.45 52.42
C GLU A 269 -32.69 -27.68 53.42
N ARG A 270 -33.39 -26.61 53.85
CA ARG A 270 -34.57 -26.73 54.74
C ARG A 270 -35.72 -27.53 54.12
N LEU A 271 -36.03 -27.34 52.83
CA LEU A 271 -37.08 -28.12 52.16
C LEU A 271 -36.72 -29.61 52.13
N ARG A 272 -35.44 -29.93 51.88
CA ARG A 272 -34.89 -31.28 51.92
C ARG A 272 -34.97 -31.90 53.32
N THR A 273 -34.76 -31.13 54.39
CA THR A 273 -34.95 -31.63 55.78
C THR A 273 -36.43 -31.90 56.07
N LEU A 274 -37.32 -30.96 55.76
CA LEU A 274 -38.77 -31.10 56.00
C LEU A 274 -39.38 -32.29 55.24
N LEU A 275 -38.97 -32.50 53.99
CA LEU A 275 -39.38 -33.66 53.16
C LEU A 275 -38.75 -35.00 53.61
N GLN A 276 -37.80 -34.99 54.54
CA GLN A 276 -37.25 -36.20 55.18
C GLN A 276 -37.96 -36.52 56.50
N GLU A 277 -38.41 -35.50 57.23
CA GLU A 277 -39.10 -35.65 58.52
C GLU A 277 -40.61 -35.93 58.36
N GLU A 278 -41.32 -35.18 57.50
CA GLU A 278 -42.73 -35.45 57.18
C GLU A 278 -42.88 -36.12 55.82
N LYS A 279 -42.97 -37.46 55.83
CA LYS A 279 -43.34 -38.25 54.64
C LYS A 279 -44.83 -38.07 54.31
N SER A 280 -45.13 -37.16 53.38
CA SER A 280 -46.38 -37.23 52.63
C SER A 280 -46.55 -38.63 52.03
N LYS A 281 -47.75 -39.22 52.18
CA LYS A 281 -48.03 -40.59 51.74
C LYS A 281 -48.35 -40.70 50.24
N ASP A 282 -48.35 -39.60 49.50
CA ASP A 282 -48.57 -39.58 48.05
C ASP A 282 -47.22 -39.51 47.28
N PRO A 283 -46.81 -40.61 46.60
CA PRO A 283 -45.55 -40.64 45.87
C PRO A 283 -45.52 -39.76 44.61
N GLN A 284 -46.67 -39.41 44.02
CA GLN A 284 -46.73 -38.55 42.85
C GLN A 284 -46.54 -37.08 43.25
N VAL A 285 -47.20 -36.64 44.32
CA VAL A 285 -47.00 -35.27 44.86
C VAL A 285 -45.57 -35.10 45.37
N TYR A 286 -45.00 -36.11 46.05
CA TYR A 286 -43.61 -36.08 46.51
C TYR A 286 -42.61 -36.00 45.33
N ARG A 287 -42.84 -36.75 44.25
CA ARG A 287 -42.04 -36.63 43.01
C ARG A 287 -42.20 -35.27 42.34
N ALA A 288 -43.42 -34.76 42.18
CA ALA A 288 -43.66 -33.47 41.54
C ALA A 288 -42.98 -32.31 42.30
N LEU A 289 -42.98 -32.34 43.63
CA LEU A 289 -42.27 -31.36 44.46
C LEU A 289 -40.74 -31.50 44.38
N LEU A 290 -40.21 -32.74 44.30
CA LEU A 290 -38.79 -32.98 44.07
C LEU A 290 -38.35 -32.53 42.67
N ASP A 291 -39.10 -32.86 41.62
CA ASP A 291 -38.83 -32.39 40.26
C ASP A 291 -38.86 -30.87 40.21
N LEU A 292 -39.86 -30.19 40.80
CA LEU A 292 -39.92 -28.73 40.83
C LEU A 292 -38.78 -28.07 41.63
N ALA A 293 -38.27 -28.72 42.68
CA ALA A 293 -37.19 -28.20 43.53
C ALA A 293 -35.78 -28.51 43.01
N LEU A 294 -35.63 -29.61 42.23
CA LEU A 294 -34.36 -30.15 41.75
C LEU A 294 -34.19 -30.09 40.22
N THR A 295 -35.19 -29.66 39.45
CA THR A 295 -34.95 -29.19 38.07
C THR A 295 -34.06 -27.95 38.13
N THR A 296 -32.75 -28.20 38.10
CA THR A 296 -31.96 -27.55 37.07
C THR A 296 -32.62 -27.91 35.74
N GLN A 297 -33.44 -26.98 35.21
CA GLN A 297 -33.48 -26.90 33.76
C GLN A 297 -32.04 -26.69 33.37
N ASP A 298 -31.44 -27.68 32.69
CA ASP A 298 -30.20 -27.45 31.97
C ASP A 298 -30.38 -26.13 31.23
N LEU A 299 -29.46 -25.20 31.47
CA LEU A 299 -29.30 -24.01 30.63
C LEU A 299 -28.88 -24.54 29.26
N ARG A 300 -29.87 -25.02 28.49
CA ARG A 300 -29.74 -25.35 27.08
C ARG A 300 -29.08 -24.13 26.48
N THR A 301 -27.83 -24.29 26.07
CA THR A 301 -27.00 -23.19 25.59
C THR A 301 -27.82 -22.44 24.55
N LEU A 302 -28.21 -21.21 24.87
CA LEU A 302 -29.19 -20.43 24.09
C LEU A 302 -28.56 -20.14 22.73
N ARG A 303 -28.79 -21.04 21.78
CA ARG A 303 -28.30 -20.90 20.42
C ARG A 303 -29.10 -19.77 19.78
N PRO A 304 -28.44 -18.78 19.18
CA PRO A 304 -29.14 -17.66 18.57
C PRO A 304 -30.05 -18.16 17.45
N HIS A 305 -31.35 -17.92 17.57
CA HIS A 305 -32.31 -18.26 16.52
C HIS A 305 -32.21 -17.33 15.32
N LYS A 306 -31.55 -16.17 15.45
CA LYS A 306 -31.47 -15.16 14.40
C LYS A 306 -30.03 -14.70 14.17
N LEU A 307 -29.65 -14.54 12.90
CA LEU A 307 -28.43 -13.87 12.50
C LEU A 307 -28.76 -12.47 11.96
N ARG A 308 -28.01 -11.46 12.42
CA ARG A 308 -28.07 -10.09 11.91
C ARG A 308 -26.87 -9.84 11.02
N TYR A 309 -27.14 -9.48 9.78
CA TYR A 309 -26.19 -8.98 8.80
C TYR A 309 -26.28 -7.46 8.75
N LEU A 310 -25.13 -6.80 8.84
CA LEU A 310 -24.96 -5.37 8.58
C LEU A 310 -23.95 -5.23 7.45
N ALA A 311 -24.46 -5.01 6.24
CA ALA A 311 -23.64 -4.72 5.08
C ALA A 311 -23.51 -3.19 4.94
N LEU A 312 -22.29 -2.67 5.03
CA LEU A 312 -22.00 -1.29 4.66
C LEU A 312 -21.91 -1.20 3.14
N SER A 313 -22.96 -0.64 2.54
CA SER A 313 -22.94 -0.18 1.16
C SER A 313 -22.52 1.29 1.12
N ASP A 314 -21.95 1.75 0.01
CA ASP A 314 -21.66 3.16 -0.27
C ASP A 314 -22.91 4.01 -0.59
N ARG A 315 -24.12 3.51 -0.32
CA ARG A 315 -25.32 4.34 -0.17
C ARG A 315 -25.31 4.94 1.24
N ALA A 316 -26.05 6.03 1.46
CA ALA A 316 -26.21 6.63 2.79
C ALA A 316 -27.11 5.79 3.76
N ARG A 317 -27.08 4.47 3.62
CA ARG A 317 -27.79 3.49 4.45
C ARG A 317 -26.90 2.27 4.72
N ALA A 318 -26.81 1.84 5.96
CA ALA A 318 -26.31 0.52 6.28
C ALA A 318 -27.47 -0.47 6.16
N GLU A 319 -27.30 -1.55 5.40
CA GLU A 319 -28.37 -2.51 5.17
C GLU A 319 -28.35 -3.56 6.28
N VAL A 320 -29.43 -3.59 7.07
CA VAL A 320 -29.60 -4.51 8.20
C VAL A 320 -30.60 -5.59 7.80
N THR A 321 -30.10 -6.80 7.56
CA THR A 321 -30.93 -7.98 7.30
C THR A 321 -30.89 -8.90 8.51
N VAL A 322 -32.05 -9.21 9.08
CA VAL A 322 -32.18 -10.21 10.15
C VAL A 322 -32.83 -11.46 9.55
N GLN A 323 -32.17 -12.60 9.69
CA GLN A 323 -32.68 -13.88 9.19
C GLN A 323 -32.95 -14.83 10.35
N ASP A 324 -34.16 -15.40 10.37
CA ASP A 324 -34.53 -16.53 11.23
C ASP A 324 -33.89 -17.82 10.70
N ASN A 325 -33.21 -18.54 11.59
CA ASN A 325 -32.45 -19.74 11.29
C ASN A 325 -32.90 -20.94 12.13
N GLN A 326 -32.55 -22.15 11.69
CA GLN A 326 -32.68 -23.38 12.47
C GLN A 326 -31.30 -23.75 13.07
N PRO A 327 -31.01 -23.42 14.35
CA PRO A 327 -29.67 -23.58 14.90
C PRO A 327 -29.25 -25.05 15.04
N GLU A 328 -30.21 -25.97 15.18
CA GLU A 328 -29.98 -27.41 15.22
C GLU A 328 -29.51 -27.94 13.86
N LEU A 329 -30.16 -27.50 12.77
CA LEU A 329 -29.79 -27.87 11.40
C LEU A 329 -28.41 -27.34 11.05
N ILE A 330 -28.16 -26.05 11.30
CA ILE A 330 -26.86 -25.42 11.05
C ILE A 330 -25.76 -26.14 11.83
N ALA A 331 -25.97 -26.44 13.12
CA ALA A 331 -24.98 -27.17 13.92
C ALA A 331 -24.70 -28.58 13.38
N GLN A 332 -25.71 -29.31 12.92
CA GLN A 332 -25.52 -30.64 12.30
C GLN A 332 -24.77 -30.56 10.97
N LEU A 333 -25.07 -29.56 10.13
CA LEU A 333 -24.36 -29.34 8.87
C LEU A 333 -22.88 -28.97 9.13
N ILE A 334 -22.62 -28.04 10.05
CA ILE A 334 -21.27 -27.68 10.48
C ILE A 334 -20.54 -28.93 10.97
N GLN A 335 -21.09 -29.67 11.93
CA GLN A 335 -20.47 -30.87 12.49
C GLN A 335 -20.10 -31.88 11.40
N ARG A 336 -21.01 -32.17 10.45
CA ARG A 336 -20.74 -33.09 9.33
C ARG A 336 -19.66 -32.56 8.37
N SER A 337 -19.59 -31.24 8.15
CA SER A 337 -18.60 -30.62 7.26
C SER A 337 -17.17 -30.56 7.82
N ILE A 338 -17.02 -30.50 9.15
CA ILE A 338 -15.72 -30.31 9.82
C ILE A 338 -15.17 -31.57 10.53
N THR A 339 -15.96 -32.64 10.67
CA THR A 339 -15.48 -33.88 11.35
C THR A 339 -14.67 -34.79 10.41
N ALA A 340 -14.86 -34.66 9.09
CA ALA A 340 -14.10 -35.38 8.07
C ALA A 340 -13.13 -34.43 7.34
N THR A 341 -12.08 -34.98 6.73
CA THR A 341 -11.11 -34.23 5.90
C THR A 341 -11.48 -34.18 4.41
N ASN A 342 -12.54 -34.90 4.01
CA ASN A 342 -13.05 -34.89 2.63
C ASN A 342 -14.09 -33.78 2.46
N PHE A 343 -14.01 -33.03 1.37
CA PHE A 343 -14.97 -32.00 1.02
C PHE A 343 -16.30 -32.60 0.56
N ASN A 344 -17.41 -32.12 1.14
CA ASN A 344 -18.77 -32.48 0.75
C ASN A 344 -19.48 -31.25 0.18
N GLN A 345 -19.63 -31.23 -1.15
CA GLN A 345 -20.21 -30.11 -1.89
C GLN A 345 -21.69 -29.85 -1.54
N ASP A 346 -22.48 -30.89 -1.28
CA ASP A 346 -23.91 -30.75 -0.96
C ASP A 346 -24.13 -30.08 0.42
N ILE A 347 -23.33 -30.47 1.42
CA ILE A 347 -23.36 -29.85 2.75
C ILE A 347 -22.86 -28.40 2.66
N ALA A 348 -21.76 -28.17 1.94
CA ALA A 348 -21.22 -26.83 1.70
C ALA A 348 -22.22 -25.89 1.00
N LYS A 349 -23.01 -26.41 0.05
CA LYS A 349 -24.06 -25.67 -0.65
C LYS A 349 -25.25 -25.40 0.25
N THR A 350 -25.67 -26.41 1.03
CA THR A 350 -26.74 -26.24 2.03
C THR A 350 -26.34 -25.19 3.08
N LEU A 351 -25.07 -25.14 3.50
CA LEU A 351 -24.55 -24.10 4.39
C LEU A 351 -24.62 -22.71 3.76
N PHE A 352 -24.21 -22.53 2.49
CA PHE A 352 -24.36 -21.25 1.79
C PHE A 352 -25.83 -20.81 1.71
N GLU A 353 -26.71 -21.71 1.28
CA GLU A 353 -28.13 -21.42 1.09
C GLU A 353 -28.86 -21.08 2.40
N THR A 354 -28.44 -21.69 3.52
CA THR A 354 -29.04 -21.51 4.85
C THR A 354 -28.42 -20.34 5.63
N LEU A 355 -27.13 -20.05 5.45
CA LEU A 355 -26.48 -18.98 6.21
C LEU A 355 -26.70 -17.60 5.58
N ILE A 356 -26.55 -17.47 4.26
CA ILE A 356 -26.58 -16.17 3.58
C ILE A 356 -28.01 -15.77 3.22
N PRO A 357 -28.49 -14.56 3.59
CA PRO A 357 -29.80 -14.07 3.16
C PRO A 357 -29.91 -13.93 1.65
N VAL A 358 -31.09 -14.22 1.11
CA VAL A 358 -31.37 -14.21 -0.35
C VAL A 358 -30.92 -12.90 -0.99
N ASP A 359 -31.30 -11.76 -0.40
CA ASP A 359 -30.97 -10.41 -0.88
C ASP A 359 -29.45 -10.11 -0.87
N LEU A 360 -28.68 -10.85 -0.07
CA LEU A 360 -27.23 -10.71 0.05
C LEU A 360 -26.46 -11.74 -0.80
N LYS A 361 -27.11 -12.76 -1.38
CA LYS A 361 -26.42 -13.78 -2.21
C LYS A 361 -25.78 -13.15 -3.44
N ASP A 362 -26.47 -12.27 -4.16
CA ASP A 362 -25.94 -11.58 -5.34
C ASP A 362 -24.85 -10.55 -5.02
N SER A 363 -24.96 -9.87 -3.88
CA SER A 363 -23.88 -9.06 -3.33
C SER A 363 -22.63 -9.92 -3.07
N LEU A 364 -22.76 -11.05 -2.36
CA LEU A 364 -21.62 -11.93 -2.07
C LEU A 364 -21.00 -12.58 -3.32
N ARG A 365 -21.83 -12.94 -4.32
CA ARG A 365 -21.41 -13.46 -5.64
C ARG A 365 -20.49 -12.49 -6.38
N SER A 366 -20.83 -11.18 -6.36
CA SER A 366 -20.03 -10.14 -7.03
C SER A 366 -18.76 -9.71 -6.27
N LEU A 367 -18.61 -10.05 -4.98
CA LEU A 367 -17.41 -9.67 -4.23
C LEU A 367 -16.18 -10.45 -4.68
N GLU A 368 -15.11 -9.74 -5.03
CA GLU A 368 -13.76 -10.32 -5.18
C GLU A 368 -13.08 -10.58 -3.84
N ASN A 369 -13.36 -9.75 -2.83
CA ASN A 369 -12.75 -9.78 -1.50
C ASN A 369 -13.76 -9.32 -0.43
N VAL A 370 -13.81 -10.01 0.71
CA VAL A 370 -14.71 -9.75 1.83
C VAL A 370 -14.01 -9.93 3.18
N VAL A 371 -14.26 -8.99 4.10
CA VAL A 371 -13.93 -9.14 5.52
C VAL A 371 -15.23 -9.40 6.28
N PHE A 372 -15.32 -10.58 6.90
CA PHE A 372 -16.39 -10.87 7.85
C PHE A 372 -15.98 -10.34 9.23
N VAL A 373 -16.71 -9.35 9.74
CA VAL A 373 -16.58 -8.86 11.11
C VAL A 373 -17.55 -9.67 11.97
N LEU A 374 -17.01 -10.57 12.78
CA LEU A 374 -17.74 -11.63 13.47
C LEU A 374 -17.76 -11.38 14.98
N ASP A 375 -18.87 -11.73 15.63
CA ASP A 375 -18.89 -11.89 17.10
C ASP A 375 -18.37 -13.28 17.52
N GLU A 376 -18.26 -13.51 18.82
CA GLU A 376 -17.75 -14.78 19.39
C GLU A 376 -18.56 -16.01 18.94
N VAL A 377 -19.86 -15.88 18.65
CA VAL A 377 -20.71 -17.01 18.25
C VAL A 377 -20.56 -17.31 16.76
N THR A 378 -20.64 -16.28 15.93
CA THR A 378 -20.53 -16.36 14.46
C THR A 378 -19.09 -16.61 14.00
N ALA A 379 -18.08 -16.28 14.80
CA ALA A 379 -16.69 -16.69 14.59
C ALA A 379 -16.52 -18.22 14.53
N ASN A 380 -17.42 -19.00 15.13
CA ASN A 380 -17.32 -20.47 15.06
C ASN A 380 -17.78 -21.03 13.70
N TYR A 381 -18.46 -20.26 12.85
CA TYR A 381 -19.09 -20.80 11.64
C TYR A 381 -18.03 -20.99 10.54
N PRO A 382 -18.09 -22.06 9.72
CA PRO A 382 -17.10 -22.36 8.69
C PRO A 382 -17.42 -21.60 7.38
N TRP A 383 -17.37 -20.26 7.44
CA TRP A 383 -17.66 -19.37 6.30
C TRP A 383 -16.85 -19.71 5.04
N GLU A 384 -15.63 -20.19 5.23
CA GLU A 384 -14.70 -20.61 4.18
C GLU A 384 -15.23 -21.83 3.39
N LEU A 385 -15.95 -22.75 4.01
CA LEU A 385 -16.45 -23.97 3.35
C LEU A 385 -17.66 -23.74 2.46
N MET A 386 -18.32 -22.60 2.54
CA MET A 386 -19.53 -22.32 1.76
C MET A 386 -19.23 -22.39 0.25
N ILE A 387 -20.09 -23.08 -0.51
CA ILE A 387 -20.01 -23.16 -1.97
C ILE A 387 -21.34 -22.75 -2.60
N GLU A 388 -21.26 -22.03 -3.71
CA GLU A 388 -22.41 -21.43 -4.38
C GLU A 388 -22.58 -22.00 -5.80
N ALA A 389 -21.47 -22.08 -6.56
CA ALA A 389 -21.36 -22.72 -7.87
C ALA A 389 -20.23 -23.79 -7.88
N ASP A 390 -19.31 -23.72 -8.85
CA ASP A 390 -18.27 -24.75 -9.07
C ASP A 390 -17.03 -24.61 -8.16
N LYS A 391 -16.88 -23.49 -7.43
CA LYS A 391 -15.73 -23.20 -6.57
C LYS A 391 -16.16 -22.69 -5.18
N PRO A 392 -15.51 -23.12 -4.08
CA PRO A 392 -15.76 -22.59 -2.74
C PRO A 392 -15.55 -21.08 -2.63
N LEU A 393 -16.26 -20.43 -1.70
CA LEU A 393 -16.24 -18.98 -1.52
C LEU A 393 -14.82 -18.45 -1.29
N CYS A 394 -14.05 -19.07 -0.41
CA CYS A 394 -12.69 -18.62 -0.05
C CYS A 394 -11.61 -18.95 -1.09
N VAL A 395 -11.98 -19.68 -2.15
CA VAL A 395 -11.15 -19.92 -3.34
C VAL A 395 -11.47 -18.87 -4.42
N ARG A 396 -12.77 -18.59 -4.66
CA ARG A 396 -13.22 -17.55 -5.58
C ARG A 396 -12.85 -16.13 -5.10
N ALA A 397 -13.11 -15.86 -3.83
CA ALA A 397 -12.95 -14.55 -3.21
C ALA A 397 -11.88 -14.55 -2.11
N GLY A 398 -11.23 -13.41 -1.88
CA GLY A 398 -10.45 -13.20 -0.67
C GLY A 398 -11.38 -13.17 0.53
N VAL A 399 -11.17 -14.03 1.53
CA VAL A 399 -12.01 -14.12 2.74
C VAL A 399 -11.13 -13.99 3.97
N ILE A 400 -11.32 -12.93 4.75
CA ILE A 400 -10.66 -12.70 6.04
C ILE A 400 -11.71 -12.46 7.13
N ARG A 401 -11.35 -12.81 8.36
CA ARG A 401 -12.13 -12.56 9.58
C ARG A 401 -11.57 -11.36 10.35
N GLN A 402 -12.45 -10.58 10.95
CA GLN A 402 -12.15 -9.63 12.02
C GLN A 402 -13.12 -9.89 13.16
N LEU A 403 -12.77 -9.53 14.39
CA LEU A 403 -13.61 -9.80 15.57
C LEU A 403 -14.21 -8.52 16.12
N GLN A 404 -15.50 -8.57 16.45
CA GLN A 404 -16.21 -7.53 17.18
C GLN A 404 -15.86 -7.62 18.68
N THR A 405 -14.77 -6.99 19.09
CA THR A 405 -14.28 -7.03 20.48
C THR A 405 -14.69 -5.80 21.29
N VAL A 406 -15.22 -6.01 22.50
CA VAL A 406 -15.48 -4.93 23.47
C VAL A 406 -14.33 -4.89 24.47
N GLY A 407 -13.33 -4.06 24.15
CA GLY A 407 -12.07 -3.94 24.91
C GLY A 407 -10.87 -4.51 24.15
N TYR A 408 -9.83 -3.70 24.02
CA TYR A 408 -8.56 -4.01 23.36
C TYR A 408 -7.39 -3.46 24.19
N ASP A 409 -6.22 -4.08 24.09
CA ASP A 409 -5.03 -3.63 24.83
C ASP A 409 -4.35 -2.46 24.10
N THR A 410 -4.27 -1.28 24.73
CA THR A 410 -3.74 -0.05 24.11
C THR A 410 -2.21 0.01 24.06
N ARG A 411 -1.51 -1.04 24.49
CA ARG A 411 -0.05 -1.08 24.68
C ARG A 411 0.72 -1.97 23.70
N ALA A 412 0.07 -2.53 22.68
CA ALA A 412 0.75 -3.35 21.68
C ALA A 412 1.90 -2.58 21.00
N ARG A 413 3.12 -3.10 21.11
CA ARG A 413 4.32 -2.58 20.44
C ARG A 413 4.72 -3.53 19.31
N ASP A 414 4.78 -3.02 18.09
CA ASP A 414 5.31 -3.76 16.94
C ASP A 414 6.79 -4.12 17.15
N THR A 415 7.17 -5.35 16.82
CA THR A 415 8.58 -5.78 16.80
C THR A 415 9.21 -5.58 15.43
N THR A 416 10.31 -4.82 15.38
CA THR A 416 11.14 -4.67 14.16
C THR A 416 12.15 -5.80 13.98
N SER A 417 12.22 -6.76 14.90
CA SER A 417 13.14 -7.90 14.81
C SER A 417 12.80 -8.82 13.64
N ARG A 418 13.79 -9.42 12.99
CA ARG A 418 13.56 -10.48 11.99
C ARG A 418 13.65 -11.88 12.60
N ASN A 419 13.21 -12.04 13.85
CA ASN A 419 13.25 -13.34 14.54
C ASN A 419 11.97 -14.15 14.23
N ALA A 420 12.11 -15.45 13.98
CA ALA A 420 10.99 -16.38 13.84
C ALA A 420 11.17 -17.62 14.73
N TRP A 421 10.08 -18.13 15.30
CA TRP A 421 10.05 -19.38 16.07
C TRP A 421 9.19 -20.41 15.34
N VAL A 422 9.75 -21.58 15.03
CA VAL A 422 9.09 -22.62 14.25
C VAL A 422 9.18 -23.96 14.97
N VAL A 423 8.02 -24.54 15.31
CA VAL A 423 7.90 -25.83 16.02
C VAL A 423 6.99 -26.78 15.25
N GLY A 424 7.52 -27.93 14.84
CA GLY A 424 6.76 -29.03 14.23
C GLY A 424 6.76 -30.27 15.10
N ASN A 425 5.62 -30.96 15.17
CA ASN A 425 5.45 -32.26 15.83
C ASN A 425 6.12 -32.36 17.23
N PRO A 426 5.71 -31.53 18.21
CA PRO A 426 6.23 -31.61 19.57
C PRO A 426 6.01 -33.00 20.19
N LEU A 427 6.78 -33.33 21.22
CA LEU A 427 6.51 -34.53 22.02
C LEU A 427 5.15 -34.38 22.72
N THR A 428 4.38 -35.46 22.73
CA THR A 428 3.02 -35.52 23.28
C THR A 428 2.82 -36.78 24.12
N PRO A 429 1.80 -36.83 24.99
CA PRO A 429 1.45 -38.06 25.71
C PRO A 429 1.13 -39.21 24.75
N SER A 430 1.31 -40.46 25.20
CA SER A 430 1.18 -41.68 24.39
C SER A 430 -0.19 -41.91 23.73
N LYS A 431 -1.23 -41.18 24.14
CA LYS A 431 -2.57 -41.21 23.52
C LYS A 431 -2.67 -40.43 22.20
N TYR A 432 -1.66 -39.66 21.83
CA TYR A 432 -1.60 -38.88 20.59
C TYR A 432 -0.66 -39.57 19.59
N PRO A 433 -1.06 -39.79 18.32
CA PRO A 433 -0.20 -40.38 17.30
C PRO A 433 0.95 -39.43 16.91
N ASP A 434 1.99 -39.97 16.26
CA ASP A 434 3.08 -39.17 15.72
C ASP A 434 2.63 -38.40 14.45
N LEU A 435 3.10 -37.17 14.25
CA LEU A 435 2.71 -36.31 13.11
C LEU A 435 3.92 -35.97 12.22
N PRO A 436 4.40 -36.88 11.36
CA PRO A 436 5.54 -36.62 10.49
C PRO A 436 5.30 -35.45 9.52
N GLY A 437 4.09 -35.28 8.95
CA GLY A 437 3.78 -34.15 8.08
C GLY A 437 3.89 -32.78 8.75
N ALA A 438 3.52 -32.68 10.03
CA ALA A 438 3.70 -31.45 10.82
C ALA A 438 5.18 -31.11 11.06
N MET A 439 6.07 -32.11 11.06
CA MET A 439 7.52 -31.89 11.08
C MET A 439 8.02 -31.45 9.70
N GLU A 440 7.51 -32.02 8.62
CA GLU A 440 7.85 -31.61 7.24
C GLU A 440 7.42 -30.16 6.95
N GLU A 441 6.21 -29.76 7.34
CA GLU A 441 5.71 -28.38 7.27
C GLU A 441 6.64 -27.40 8.00
N ALA A 442 6.98 -27.69 9.25
CA ALA A 442 7.88 -26.85 10.05
C ALA A 442 9.27 -26.71 9.40
N ASN A 443 9.86 -27.80 8.90
CA ASN A 443 11.14 -27.74 8.19
C ASN A 443 11.04 -26.91 6.89
N ARG A 444 9.93 -27.02 6.15
CA ARG A 444 9.72 -26.26 4.90
C ARG A 444 9.53 -24.77 5.16
N VAL A 445 8.72 -24.41 6.17
CA VAL A 445 8.48 -23.02 6.59
C VAL A 445 9.76 -22.39 7.11
N ALA A 446 10.54 -23.10 7.93
CA ALA A 446 11.83 -22.62 8.40
C ALA A 446 12.80 -22.31 7.25
N ALA A 447 12.90 -23.21 6.26
CA ALA A 447 13.74 -22.99 5.08
C ALA A 447 13.31 -21.76 4.25
N LEU A 448 12.00 -21.46 4.16
CA LEU A 448 11.50 -20.25 3.49
C LEU A 448 11.85 -18.96 4.27
N LEU A 449 11.76 -19.01 5.60
CA LEU A 449 12.08 -17.89 6.48
C LEU A 449 13.58 -17.56 6.45
N ASP A 450 14.44 -18.58 6.50
CA ASP A 450 15.89 -18.42 6.35
C ASP A 450 16.27 -17.81 4.99
N GLN A 451 15.64 -18.27 3.90
CA GLN A 451 15.80 -17.69 2.55
C GLN A 451 15.38 -16.22 2.47
N ALA A 452 14.42 -15.79 3.30
CA ALA A 452 13.96 -14.40 3.40
C ALA A 452 14.80 -13.53 4.36
N ASN A 453 15.93 -14.05 4.87
CA ASN A 453 16.80 -13.40 5.88
C ASN A 453 16.07 -13.13 7.21
N TYR A 454 15.27 -14.08 7.68
CA TYR A 454 14.87 -14.15 9.09
C TYR A 454 15.90 -14.97 9.88
N TRP A 455 16.08 -14.62 11.16
CA TRP A 455 16.72 -15.49 12.14
C TRP A 455 15.68 -16.49 12.60
N THR A 456 15.64 -17.66 11.97
CA THR A 456 14.70 -18.73 12.34
C THR A 456 15.31 -19.61 13.43
N GLU A 457 14.68 -19.63 14.59
CA GLU A 457 14.87 -20.71 15.55
C GLU A 457 13.91 -21.85 15.21
N TYR A 458 14.46 -23.00 14.82
CA TYR A 458 13.73 -24.23 14.53
C TYR A 458 14.61 -25.45 14.85
N THR A 459 14.00 -26.64 14.86
CA THR A 459 14.76 -27.89 14.84
C THR A 459 13.97 -29.02 14.19
N SER A 460 14.68 -29.97 13.58
CA SER A 460 14.09 -31.17 12.95
C SER A 460 13.87 -32.34 13.92
N ILE A 461 14.07 -32.13 15.23
CA ILE A 461 13.78 -33.11 16.29
C ILE A 461 12.55 -32.70 17.10
N ARG A 462 11.78 -33.68 17.58
CA ARG A 462 10.59 -33.44 18.40
C ARG A 462 10.97 -32.80 19.75
N LEU A 463 10.42 -31.63 20.05
CA LEU A 463 10.70 -30.90 21.29
C LEU A 463 9.76 -31.29 22.44
N GLY A 464 10.30 -31.47 23.65
CA GLY A 464 9.50 -31.59 24.88
C GLY A 464 8.94 -30.24 25.35
N ALA A 465 7.89 -30.25 26.17
CA ALA A 465 7.14 -29.07 26.59
C ALA A 465 8.04 -27.95 27.15
N GLY A 466 8.98 -28.29 28.04
CA GLY A 466 9.92 -27.31 28.60
C GLY A 466 10.83 -26.66 27.55
N HIS A 467 11.22 -27.37 26.49
CA HIS A 467 12.01 -26.79 25.40
C HIS A 467 11.17 -25.88 24.50
N VAL A 468 9.90 -26.24 24.24
CA VAL A 468 8.97 -25.41 23.47
C VAL A 468 8.71 -24.08 24.19
N LEU A 469 8.42 -24.14 25.50
CA LEU A 469 8.16 -22.94 26.31
C LEU A 469 9.42 -22.09 26.53
N ASN A 470 10.57 -22.71 26.82
CA ASN A 470 11.83 -21.97 26.96
C ASN A 470 12.23 -21.28 25.64
N GLY A 471 12.06 -21.95 24.49
CA GLY A 471 12.32 -21.36 23.17
C GLY A 471 11.38 -20.19 22.87
N LEU A 472 10.09 -20.31 23.22
CA LEU A 472 9.09 -19.26 23.06
C LEU A 472 9.44 -17.97 23.82
N PHE A 473 10.00 -18.07 25.03
CA PHE A 473 10.40 -16.92 25.85
C PHE A 473 11.88 -16.52 25.70
N ALA A 474 12.65 -17.17 24.81
CA ALA A 474 14.09 -16.92 24.68
C ALA A 474 14.42 -15.53 24.12
N ARG A 475 13.57 -14.99 23.23
CA ARG A 475 13.73 -13.68 22.58
C ARG A 475 12.37 -13.18 22.03
N PRO A 476 12.21 -11.89 21.72
CA PRO A 476 11.04 -11.43 20.99
C PRO A 476 11.03 -11.96 19.55
N TYR A 477 9.90 -12.57 19.15
CA TYR A 477 9.68 -13.10 17.80
C TYR A 477 8.67 -12.25 17.02
N ARG A 478 8.92 -12.09 15.73
CA ARG A 478 8.01 -11.41 14.79
C ARG A 478 7.03 -12.37 14.14
N ILE A 479 7.45 -13.62 13.94
CA ILE A 479 6.65 -14.71 13.37
C ILE A 479 6.74 -15.91 14.31
N ILE A 480 5.59 -16.52 14.61
CA ILE A 480 5.51 -17.79 15.33
C ILE A 480 4.73 -18.78 14.47
N HIS A 481 5.29 -19.96 14.22
CA HIS A 481 4.66 -21.04 13.47
C HIS A 481 4.69 -22.33 14.29
N ILE A 482 3.53 -22.95 14.53
CA ILE A 482 3.42 -24.15 15.35
C ILE A 482 2.47 -25.16 14.68
N ALA A 483 2.99 -26.35 14.40
CA ALA A 483 2.26 -27.47 13.81
C ALA A 483 2.27 -28.68 14.75
N GLY A 484 1.10 -29.24 15.07
CA GLY A 484 0.98 -30.31 16.07
C GLY A 484 -0.45 -30.73 16.42
N HIS A 485 -0.63 -31.32 17.61
CA HIS A 485 -1.95 -31.69 18.14
C HIS A 485 -2.64 -30.50 18.82
N GLY A 486 -3.96 -30.42 18.73
CA GLY A 486 -4.77 -29.38 19.36
C GLY A 486 -5.81 -29.97 20.31
N TYR A 487 -6.08 -29.30 21.44
CA TYR A 487 -7.08 -29.71 22.42
C TYR A 487 -8.00 -28.55 22.82
N TYR A 488 -9.29 -28.88 22.99
CA TYR A 488 -10.35 -27.99 23.43
C TYR A 488 -11.48 -28.79 24.10
N SER A 489 -12.10 -28.21 25.14
CA SER A 489 -13.20 -28.81 25.92
C SER A 489 -14.18 -27.72 26.36
N GLU A 490 -15.47 -27.90 26.07
CA GLU A 490 -16.52 -26.97 26.53
C GLU A 490 -16.83 -27.13 28.02
N ALA A 491 -16.64 -28.33 28.58
CA ALA A 491 -16.91 -28.62 30.00
C ALA A 491 -15.91 -27.95 30.96
N ASP A 492 -14.75 -27.53 30.44
CA ASP A 492 -13.68 -26.88 31.20
C ASP A 492 -13.88 -25.34 31.24
N ILE A 493 -14.78 -24.78 30.42
CA ILE A 493 -15.01 -23.32 30.31
C ILE A 493 -15.60 -22.79 31.63
N GLY A 494 -14.88 -21.84 32.24
CA GLY A 494 -15.24 -21.25 33.53
C GLY A 494 -14.56 -21.90 34.74
N GLN A 495 -13.81 -22.99 34.56
CA GLN A 495 -12.91 -23.51 35.58
C GLN A 495 -11.52 -22.84 35.49
N VAL A 496 -10.87 -22.63 36.64
CA VAL A 496 -9.50 -22.09 36.68
C VAL A 496 -8.54 -23.10 36.05
N GLY A 497 -7.95 -22.75 34.90
CA GLY A 497 -7.07 -23.64 34.14
C GLY A 497 -7.74 -24.39 32.98
N ALA A 498 -8.86 -23.88 32.45
CA ALA A 498 -9.45 -24.33 31.18
C ALA A 498 -8.39 -24.39 30.06
N LYS A 499 -8.28 -25.54 29.36
CA LYS A 499 -7.18 -25.78 28.42
C LYS A 499 -7.67 -25.75 26.97
N ALA A 500 -7.39 -24.64 26.27
CA ALA A 500 -7.52 -24.54 24.82
C ALA A 500 -6.15 -24.21 24.25
N GLY A 501 -5.52 -25.17 23.54
CA GLY A 501 -4.13 -24.98 23.12
C GLY A 501 -3.50 -26.16 22.37
N VAL A 502 -2.26 -25.95 21.94
CA VAL A 502 -1.41 -26.98 21.33
C VAL A 502 -0.96 -27.95 22.41
N VAL A 503 -1.06 -29.25 22.16
CA VAL A 503 -0.69 -30.29 23.13
C VAL A 503 0.83 -30.44 23.17
N LEU A 504 1.40 -30.45 24.38
CA LEU A 504 2.81 -30.72 24.63
C LEU A 504 2.98 -31.95 25.54
N SER A 505 4.22 -32.34 25.83
CA SER A 505 4.52 -33.42 26.77
C SER A 505 4.09 -33.09 28.20
N ASP A 506 4.15 -34.09 29.08
CA ASP A 506 4.00 -33.89 30.53
C ASP A 506 2.63 -33.34 30.99
N GLY A 507 1.62 -33.39 30.12
CA GLY A 507 0.27 -32.89 30.39
C GLY A 507 0.14 -31.36 30.28
N LEU A 508 1.15 -30.71 29.70
CA LEU A 508 1.19 -29.28 29.41
C LEU A 508 0.60 -28.97 28.03
N PHE A 509 0.20 -27.71 27.86
CA PHE A 509 -0.37 -27.18 26.63
C PHE A 509 0.21 -25.80 26.40
N LEU A 510 0.38 -25.40 25.14
CA LEU A 510 0.62 -24.02 24.76
C LEU A 510 -0.72 -23.37 24.40
N THR A 511 -1.22 -22.50 25.27
CA THR A 511 -2.49 -21.80 25.10
C THR A 511 -2.25 -20.39 24.57
N ALA A 512 -3.33 -19.66 24.29
CA ALA A 512 -3.24 -18.24 23.99
C ALA A 512 -2.72 -17.41 25.18
N ALA A 513 -2.82 -17.90 26.43
CA ALA A 513 -2.31 -17.20 27.60
C ALA A 513 -0.78 -17.07 27.59
N GLU A 514 -0.03 -18.14 27.29
CA GLU A 514 1.44 -18.06 27.19
C GLU A 514 1.89 -17.20 26.00
N LEU A 515 1.21 -17.32 24.85
CA LEU A 515 1.48 -16.49 23.68
C LEU A 515 1.17 -15.00 23.92
N ALA A 516 0.17 -14.69 24.75
CA ALA A 516 -0.20 -13.35 25.17
C ALA A 516 0.73 -12.71 26.23
N MET A 517 1.67 -13.47 26.79
CA MET A 517 2.71 -12.96 27.71
C MET A 517 3.93 -12.39 26.97
N LEU A 518 4.01 -12.51 25.65
CA LEU A 518 5.11 -11.99 24.85
C LEU A 518 5.06 -10.46 24.75
N ASP A 519 6.15 -9.77 25.12
CA ASP A 519 6.33 -8.33 24.91
C ASP A 519 7.71 -8.07 24.26
N PRO A 520 7.75 -7.49 23.04
CA PRO A 520 6.64 -7.24 22.13
C PRO A 520 5.91 -8.51 21.66
N VAL A 521 4.62 -8.36 21.35
CA VAL A 521 3.80 -9.42 20.72
C VAL A 521 4.24 -9.70 19.28
N PRO A 522 4.07 -10.94 18.78
CA PRO A 522 4.36 -11.27 17.38
C PRO A 522 3.40 -10.59 16.42
N GLU A 523 3.88 -10.27 15.21
CA GLU A 523 3.04 -9.69 14.16
C GLU A 523 2.17 -10.75 13.46
N LEU A 524 2.71 -11.98 13.33
CA LEU A 524 2.06 -13.13 12.70
C LEU A 524 2.17 -14.37 13.60
N VAL A 525 1.05 -15.03 13.86
CA VAL A 525 0.99 -16.36 14.50
C VAL A 525 0.26 -17.34 13.57
N PHE A 526 0.91 -18.47 13.27
CA PHE A 526 0.37 -19.54 12.43
C PHE A 526 0.27 -20.83 13.24
N LEU A 527 -0.94 -21.35 13.43
CA LEU A 527 -1.26 -22.50 14.28
C LEU A 527 -1.91 -23.61 13.44
N ASN A 528 -1.10 -24.55 12.96
CA ASN A 528 -1.60 -25.74 12.28
C ASN A 528 -1.78 -26.91 13.27
N CYS A 529 -2.76 -26.76 14.16
CA CYS A 529 -2.91 -27.63 15.33
C CYS A 529 -4.28 -28.29 15.36
N CYS A 530 -4.46 -29.34 14.55
CA CYS A 530 -5.78 -29.92 14.28
C CYS A 530 -5.78 -31.45 14.23
N TYR A 531 -5.59 -32.07 15.39
CA TYR A 531 -5.87 -33.50 15.58
C TYR A 531 -6.26 -33.82 17.02
N LEU A 532 -7.36 -34.56 17.19
CA LEU A 532 -7.60 -35.39 18.37
C LEU A 532 -8.50 -36.58 18.07
N GLY A 533 -7.88 -37.70 17.69
CA GLY A 533 -8.53 -38.99 17.71
C GLY A 533 -8.88 -39.41 19.14
N GLN A 534 -10.09 -39.95 19.32
CA GLN A 534 -10.60 -40.59 20.55
C GLN A 534 -10.74 -39.71 21.81
N MET A 535 -11.80 -38.87 21.84
CA MET A 535 -12.95 -39.01 22.75
C MET A 535 -13.85 -37.75 22.73
N GLY A 536 -15.07 -37.87 22.18
CA GLY A 536 -16.23 -37.02 22.52
C GLY A 536 -16.27 -35.53 22.13
N GLY A 537 -15.15 -34.87 21.88
CA GLY A 537 -15.11 -33.43 21.58
C GLY A 537 -15.64 -33.08 20.18
N THR A 538 -16.71 -32.27 20.09
CA THR A 538 -17.42 -31.94 18.83
C THR A 538 -17.25 -30.48 18.37
N ALA A 539 -16.24 -29.78 18.88
CA ALA A 539 -16.14 -28.31 18.84
C ALA A 539 -14.82 -27.77 18.26
N TYR A 540 -14.24 -28.43 17.24
CA TYR A 540 -12.94 -28.08 16.65
C TYR A 540 -12.81 -26.60 16.26
N ASN A 541 -13.83 -26.08 15.59
CA ASN A 541 -13.96 -24.71 15.12
C ASN A 541 -13.96 -23.66 16.25
N LYS A 542 -14.39 -24.04 17.46
CA LYS A 542 -14.40 -23.14 18.62
C LYS A 542 -13.01 -22.92 19.23
N MET A 543 -12.12 -23.90 19.10
CA MET A 543 -10.72 -23.77 19.53
C MET A 543 -10.00 -22.67 18.75
N ALA A 544 -10.08 -22.72 17.41
CA ALA A 544 -9.43 -21.75 16.53
C ALA A 544 -9.98 -20.33 16.75
N ALA A 545 -11.31 -20.19 16.83
CA ALA A 545 -11.95 -18.90 17.10
C ALA A 545 -11.57 -18.32 18.48
N SER A 546 -11.50 -19.16 19.52
CA SER A 546 -11.11 -18.76 20.88
C SER A 546 -9.65 -18.30 20.96
N ILE A 547 -8.70 -19.13 20.47
CA ILE A 547 -7.27 -18.82 20.50
C ILE A 547 -6.94 -17.60 19.63
N ALA A 548 -7.47 -17.54 18.40
CA ALA A 548 -7.29 -16.36 17.55
C ALA A 548 -7.91 -15.11 18.19
N GLY A 549 -9.07 -15.23 18.83
CA GLY A 549 -9.72 -14.12 19.52
C GLY A 549 -8.98 -13.58 20.74
N GLU A 550 -8.20 -14.40 21.45
CA GLU A 550 -7.29 -13.93 22.50
C GLU A 550 -6.05 -13.23 21.93
N LEU A 551 -5.42 -13.81 20.91
CA LEU A 551 -4.24 -13.24 20.26
C LEU A 551 -4.53 -11.89 19.59
N ILE A 552 -5.64 -11.78 18.86
CA ILE A 552 -6.08 -10.52 18.23
C ILE A 552 -6.41 -9.46 19.30
N ARG A 553 -7.10 -9.81 20.40
CA ARG A 553 -7.35 -8.88 21.53
C ARG A 553 -6.06 -8.35 22.17
N LYS A 554 -4.97 -9.13 22.10
CA LYS A 554 -3.64 -8.79 22.61
C LYS A 554 -2.75 -8.04 21.62
N GLY A 555 -3.23 -7.77 20.40
CA GLY A 555 -2.54 -6.93 19.43
C GLY A 555 -1.69 -7.69 18.40
N VAL A 556 -1.80 -9.03 18.31
CA VAL A 556 -1.26 -9.77 17.16
C VAL A 556 -1.99 -9.29 15.90
N ARG A 557 -1.26 -8.93 14.85
CA ARG A 557 -1.85 -8.29 13.66
C ARG A 557 -2.47 -9.28 12.68
N ALA A 558 -1.93 -10.49 12.61
CA ALA A 558 -2.48 -11.58 11.83
C ALA A 558 -2.34 -12.94 12.54
N VAL A 559 -3.44 -13.69 12.57
CA VAL A 559 -3.47 -15.08 13.07
C VAL A 559 -4.06 -15.97 11.99
N VAL A 560 -3.40 -17.08 11.69
CA VAL A 560 -3.94 -18.15 10.86
C VAL A 560 -4.02 -19.41 11.72
N ALA A 561 -5.21 -19.97 11.89
CA ALA A 561 -5.43 -21.17 12.68
C ALA A 561 -6.22 -22.20 11.88
N ALA A 562 -5.79 -23.47 11.91
CA ALA A 562 -6.61 -24.56 11.41
C ALA A 562 -7.83 -24.73 12.34
N GLY A 563 -9.05 -24.72 11.77
CA GLY A 563 -10.31 -24.81 12.50
C GLY A 563 -10.90 -26.23 12.61
N TRP A 564 -10.31 -27.20 11.92
CA TRP A 564 -10.71 -28.61 11.93
C TRP A 564 -9.61 -29.50 11.32
N PRO A 565 -9.69 -30.84 11.45
CA PRO A 565 -8.66 -31.75 10.93
C PRO A 565 -8.26 -31.47 9.48
N VAL A 566 -6.95 -31.48 9.24
CA VAL A 566 -6.32 -31.27 7.93
C VAL A 566 -5.62 -32.53 7.47
N GLN A 567 -5.35 -32.64 6.17
CA GLN A 567 -4.47 -33.67 5.58
C GLN A 567 -3.06 -33.10 5.41
N ASP A 568 -2.04 -33.93 5.62
CA ASP A 568 -0.63 -33.51 5.66
C ASP A 568 -0.15 -32.84 4.36
N GLU A 569 -0.38 -33.43 3.18
CA GLU A 569 0.09 -32.87 1.91
C GLU A 569 -0.65 -31.58 1.47
N PRO A 570 -1.99 -31.48 1.61
CA PRO A 570 -2.71 -30.22 1.41
C PRO A 570 -2.32 -29.13 2.40
N ALA A 571 -1.99 -29.49 3.65
CA ALA A 571 -1.54 -28.56 4.68
C ALA A 571 -0.15 -27.98 4.37
N LEU A 572 0.81 -28.85 4.05
CA LEU A 572 2.15 -28.46 3.60
C LEU A 572 2.07 -27.53 2.37
N CYS A 573 1.25 -27.88 1.38
CA CYS A 573 1.03 -27.06 0.19
C CYS A 573 0.45 -25.66 0.52
N PHE A 574 -0.48 -25.59 1.47
CA PHE A 574 -1.06 -24.33 1.91
C PHE A 574 -0.01 -23.46 2.61
N ALA A 575 0.71 -24.01 3.59
CA ALA A 575 1.74 -23.30 4.34
C ALA A 575 2.87 -22.80 3.44
N GLU A 576 3.40 -23.66 2.56
CA GLU A 576 4.43 -23.29 1.58
C GLU A 576 3.96 -22.13 0.67
N SER A 577 2.74 -22.23 0.13
CA SER A 577 2.17 -21.20 -0.74
C SER A 577 1.97 -19.87 0.00
N PHE A 578 1.40 -19.92 1.21
CA PHE A 578 1.13 -18.75 2.04
C PHE A 578 2.42 -17.99 2.40
N TYR A 579 3.42 -18.69 2.95
CA TYR A 579 4.70 -18.06 3.31
C TYR A 579 5.45 -17.56 2.07
N THR A 580 5.39 -18.27 0.93
CA THR A 580 6.04 -17.82 -0.31
C THR A 580 5.48 -16.48 -0.78
N GLU A 581 4.16 -16.28 -0.83
CA GLU A 581 3.58 -15.01 -1.28
C GLU A 581 3.80 -13.88 -0.24
N LEU A 582 3.65 -14.18 1.06
CA LEU A 582 3.79 -13.20 2.13
C LEU A 582 5.24 -12.69 2.29
N LEU A 583 6.24 -13.57 2.12
CA LEU A 583 7.66 -13.22 2.14
C LEU A 583 8.12 -12.55 0.84
N ASN A 584 7.36 -12.68 -0.26
CA ASN A 584 7.55 -11.86 -1.47
C ASN A 584 6.91 -10.46 -1.36
N GLY A 585 6.33 -10.11 -0.20
CA GLY A 585 5.74 -8.80 0.05
C GLY A 585 4.30 -8.62 -0.43
N ARG A 586 3.57 -9.70 -0.74
CA ARG A 586 2.12 -9.58 -0.97
C ARG A 586 1.38 -9.25 0.34
N PRO A 587 0.27 -8.49 0.27
CA PRO A 587 -0.67 -8.35 1.37
C PRO A 587 -1.21 -9.69 1.86
N PHE A 588 -1.41 -9.79 3.18
CA PHE A 588 -1.89 -10.98 3.89
C PHE A 588 -3.13 -11.61 3.26
N GLY A 589 -4.13 -10.80 2.89
CA GLY A 589 -5.35 -11.30 2.26
C GLY A 589 -5.16 -11.89 0.87
N LEU A 590 -4.21 -11.38 0.09
CA LEU A 590 -3.88 -11.91 -1.23
C LEU A 590 -3.02 -13.17 -1.14
N ALA A 591 -2.04 -13.19 -0.21
CA ALA A 591 -1.25 -14.39 0.09
C ALA A 591 -2.14 -15.56 0.56
N LEU A 592 -3.15 -15.26 1.38
CA LEU A 592 -4.15 -16.22 1.84
C LEU A 592 -5.03 -16.75 0.70
N LYS A 593 -5.56 -15.86 -0.16
CA LYS A 593 -6.39 -16.26 -1.32
C LYS A 593 -5.60 -17.18 -2.27
N GLU A 594 -4.35 -16.82 -2.56
CA GLU A 594 -3.45 -17.57 -3.42
C GLU A 594 -3.13 -18.96 -2.85
N ALA A 595 -2.88 -19.06 -1.53
CA ALA A 595 -2.66 -20.34 -0.86
C ALA A 595 -3.90 -21.26 -0.92
N ARG A 596 -5.10 -20.71 -0.73
CA ARG A 596 -6.36 -21.47 -0.87
C ARG A 596 -6.58 -21.95 -2.30
N GLN A 597 -6.34 -21.10 -3.30
CA GLN A 597 -6.50 -21.45 -4.71
C GLN A 597 -5.49 -22.55 -5.13
N LYS A 598 -4.20 -22.42 -4.77
CA LYS A 598 -3.17 -23.44 -5.04
C LYS A 598 -3.47 -24.79 -4.36
N THR A 599 -3.96 -24.79 -3.12
CA THR A 599 -4.34 -26.03 -2.43
C THR A 599 -5.63 -26.64 -2.99
N TRP A 600 -6.61 -25.83 -3.40
CA TRP A 600 -7.82 -26.31 -4.10
C TRP A 600 -7.48 -26.98 -5.43
N ASP A 601 -6.64 -26.36 -6.26
CA ASP A 601 -6.34 -26.89 -7.60
C ASP A 601 -5.57 -28.22 -7.56
N LYS A 602 -4.76 -28.45 -6.52
CA LYS A 602 -4.07 -29.74 -6.31
C LYS A 602 -4.91 -30.77 -5.55
N PHE A 603 -5.77 -30.35 -4.63
CA PHE A 603 -6.47 -31.23 -3.69
C PHE A 603 -7.97 -30.88 -3.54
N PRO A 604 -8.76 -30.87 -4.64
CA PRO A 604 -10.15 -30.40 -4.61
C PRO A 604 -11.09 -31.30 -3.78
N SER A 605 -10.71 -32.55 -3.55
CA SER A 605 -11.45 -33.50 -2.69
C SER A 605 -11.17 -33.35 -1.19
N SER A 606 -10.10 -32.65 -0.82
CA SER A 606 -9.80 -32.30 0.58
C SER A 606 -10.65 -31.10 1.00
N ASN A 607 -10.97 -30.92 2.28
CA ASN A 607 -11.51 -29.66 2.81
C ASN A 607 -10.45 -28.77 3.49
N THR A 608 -9.16 -29.16 3.42
CA THR A 608 -8.03 -28.52 4.10
C THR A 608 -7.82 -27.06 3.70
N TRP A 609 -8.04 -26.69 2.43
CA TRP A 609 -7.96 -25.29 1.96
C TRP A 609 -8.94 -24.35 2.72
N GLY A 610 -10.06 -24.88 3.19
CA GLY A 610 -11.06 -24.13 3.96
C GLY A 610 -10.75 -24.08 5.45
N ALA A 611 -9.94 -25.02 5.97
CA ALA A 611 -9.66 -25.18 7.39
C ALA A 611 -8.94 -23.97 8.01
N TYR A 612 -8.13 -23.27 7.23
CA TYR A 612 -7.34 -22.14 7.70
C TYR A 612 -8.22 -20.89 7.87
N GLN A 613 -8.69 -20.70 9.10
CA GLN A 613 -9.39 -19.51 9.57
C GLN A 613 -8.35 -18.41 9.81
N ALA A 614 -8.48 -17.30 9.09
CA ALA A 614 -7.50 -16.22 9.10
C ALA A 614 -8.12 -14.93 9.64
N TYR A 615 -7.51 -14.38 10.68
CA TYR A 615 -7.92 -13.18 11.37
C TYR A 615 -6.86 -12.10 11.22
N GLY A 616 -7.24 -10.86 10.89
CA GLY A 616 -6.30 -9.73 10.85
C GLY A 616 -6.69 -8.61 9.89
N ASP A 617 -5.69 -7.79 9.55
CA ASP A 617 -5.80 -6.77 8.50
C ASP A 617 -5.46 -7.39 7.12
N PRO A 618 -6.34 -7.34 6.11
CA PRO A 618 -6.01 -7.81 4.76
C PRO A 618 -4.78 -7.15 4.13
N ASP A 619 -4.54 -5.88 4.44
CA ASP A 619 -3.47 -5.07 3.82
C ASP A 619 -2.12 -5.22 4.55
N PHE A 620 -2.06 -6.02 5.62
CA PHE A 620 -0.84 -6.32 6.34
C PHE A 620 0.22 -6.99 5.43
N CYS A 621 1.41 -6.37 5.35
CA CYS A 621 2.57 -6.91 4.64
C CYS A 621 3.74 -7.17 5.61
N LEU A 622 4.44 -8.29 5.47
CA LEU A 622 5.66 -8.59 6.26
C LEU A 622 6.87 -7.75 5.85
N ILE A 623 6.93 -7.29 4.61
CA ILE A 623 7.98 -6.40 4.10
C ILE A 623 7.37 -5.03 3.87
N ARG A 624 7.90 -4.01 4.57
CA ARG A 624 7.49 -2.60 4.42
C ARG A 624 8.48 -1.76 3.59
N ASP A 625 9.59 -2.34 3.14
CA ASP A 625 10.64 -1.62 2.43
C ASP A 625 10.46 -1.59 0.90
N ALA A 626 10.55 -0.37 0.39
CA ALA A 626 10.71 0.07 -1.00
C ALA A 626 10.96 -1.00 -2.08
N GLY A 627 9.98 -1.17 -2.97
CA GLY A 627 10.17 -1.90 -4.22
C GLY A 627 8.89 -2.53 -4.73
N MET A 628 7.95 -1.71 -5.23
CA MET A 628 6.80 -2.18 -6.00
C MET A 628 7.33 -2.79 -7.31
N ARG A 629 7.71 -4.07 -7.26
CA ARG A 629 8.39 -4.77 -8.35
C ARG A 629 7.47 -4.84 -9.56
N SER A 630 7.89 -4.19 -10.63
CA SER A 630 7.18 -4.11 -11.91
C SER A 630 6.72 -5.48 -12.38
N THR A 631 5.41 -5.63 -12.60
CA THR A 631 4.84 -6.80 -13.26
C THR A 631 3.95 -6.38 -14.43
N SER A 632 4.40 -6.74 -15.64
CA SER A 632 3.66 -6.74 -16.91
C SER A 632 3.30 -5.41 -17.58
N ASP A 633 2.95 -5.51 -18.88
CA ASP A 633 2.60 -4.46 -19.85
C ASP A 633 1.31 -3.65 -19.53
N GLU A 634 0.77 -3.75 -18.31
CA GLU A 634 -0.55 -3.20 -17.94
C GLU A 634 -0.51 -1.81 -17.29
N GLU A 635 0.64 -1.35 -16.79
CA GLU A 635 0.80 -0.02 -16.21
C GLU A 635 0.96 1.08 -17.27
N VAL A 636 -0.08 1.28 -18.09
CA VAL A 636 -0.20 2.53 -18.85
C VAL A 636 -0.43 3.67 -17.86
N LYS A 637 0.52 4.59 -17.75
CA LYS A 637 0.31 5.88 -17.10
C LYS A 637 -0.62 6.71 -17.95
N VAL A 638 -1.69 7.20 -17.33
CA VAL A 638 -2.77 7.97 -17.96
C VAL A 638 -2.83 9.40 -17.44
N ALA A 639 -2.22 9.72 -16.29
CA ALA A 639 -2.18 11.06 -15.73
C ALA A 639 -0.76 11.52 -15.33
N ALA A 640 -0.54 12.84 -15.32
CA ALA A 640 0.74 13.45 -14.96
C ALA A 640 1.06 13.27 -13.46
N GLU A 641 0.03 13.24 -12.63
CA GLU A 641 0.10 13.05 -11.18
C GLU A 641 0.72 11.69 -10.80
N GLU A 642 0.55 10.66 -11.63
CA GLU A 642 1.24 9.37 -11.46
C GLU A 642 2.77 9.50 -11.65
N VAL A 643 3.20 10.40 -12.55
CA VAL A 643 4.62 10.70 -12.75
C VAL A 643 5.16 11.50 -11.57
N LEU A 644 4.39 12.48 -11.06
CA LEU A 644 4.78 13.26 -9.87
C LEU A 644 4.98 12.36 -8.64
N LEU A 645 4.04 11.44 -8.38
CA LEU A 645 4.15 10.46 -7.30
C LEU A 645 5.34 9.50 -7.48
N GLN A 646 5.58 9.02 -8.71
CA GLN A 646 6.76 8.19 -8.97
C GLN A 646 8.07 8.96 -8.72
N LEU A 647 8.17 10.21 -9.16
CA LEU A 647 9.35 11.05 -8.94
C LEU A 647 9.60 11.32 -7.45
N GLU A 648 8.55 11.50 -6.66
CA GLU A 648 8.66 11.65 -5.21
C GLU A 648 9.19 10.36 -4.55
N GLY A 649 8.63 9.19 -4.89
CA GLY A 649 9.13 7.90 -4.42
C GLY A 649 10.58 7.61 -4.84
N LEU A 650 10.92 7.90 -6.11
CA LEU A 650 12.28 7.77 -6.62
C LEU A 650 13.26 8.72 -5.92
N SER A 651 12.86 9.95 -5.59
CA SER A 651 13.73 10.91 -4.90
C SER A 651 14.17 10.41 -3.52
N GLN A 652 13.30 9.66 -2.82
CA GLN A 652 13.62 9.02 -1.54
C GLN A 652 14.50 7.78 -1.74
N GLN A 653 14.16 6.91 -2.69
CA GLN A 653 14.89 5.67 -2.98
C GLN A 653 16.31 5.92 -3.51
N LEU A 654 16.49 6.98 -4.30
CA LEU A 654 17.75 7.32 -4.97
C LEU A 654 18.63 8.28 -4.15
N ALA A 655 18.22 8.68 -2.95
CA ALA A 655 18.98 9.62 -2.10
C ALA A 655 20.41 9.15 -1.78
N GLN A 656 20.67 7.84 -1.80
CA GLN A 656 21.97 7.21 -1.59
C GLN A 656 22.49 6.43 -2.81
N ALA A 657 21.83 6.55 -3.97
CA ALA A 657 22.28 5.91 -5.20
C ALA A 657 23.45 6.67 -5.84
N ASP A 658 24.23 5.98 -6.69
CA ASP A 658 25.27 6.64 -7.49
C ASP A 658 24.67 7.50 -8.63
N GLU A 659 25.45 8.50 -9.08
CA GLU A 659 25.04 9.43 -10.14
C GLU A 659 24.66 8.75 -11.47
N ALA A 660 25.21 7.55 -11.77
CA ALA A 660 24.90 6.84 -13.00
C ALA A 660 23.51 6.20 -12.93
N LYS A 661 23.20 5.52 -11.82
CA LYS A 661 21.88 4.94 -11.55
C LYS A 661 20.80 6.01 -11.45
N VAL A 662 21.06 7.14 -10.79
CA VAL A 662 20.12 8.28 -10.76
C VAL A 662 19.78 8.73 -12.18
N ARG A 663 20.81 8.94 -13.01
CA ARG A 663 20.63 9.41 -14.39
C ARG A 663 19.87 8.39 -15.24
N GLU A 664 20.13 7.10 -15.07
CA GLU A 664 19.43 6.03 -15.78
C GLU A 664 17.95 6.00 -15.42
N GLU A 665 17.60 5.89 -14.14
CA GLU A 665 16.22 5.78 -13.67
C GLU A 665 15.37 7.01 -14.06
N LEU A 666 15.88 8.23 -13.83
CA LEU A 666 15.15 9.45 -14.19
C LEU A 666 15.01 9.61 -15.72
N SER A 667 16.04 9.26 -16.50
CA SER A 667 15.93 9.25 -17.96
C SER A 667 14.90 8.22 -18.47
N GLN A 668 14.72 7.09 -17.79
CA GLN A 668 13.65 6.13 -18.09
C GLN A 668 12.26 6.70 -17.76
N VAL A 669 12.12 7.47 -16.68
CA VAL A 669 10.86 8.18 -16.37
C VAL A 669 10.52 9.17 -17.49
N GLU A 670 11.47 10.01 -17.91
CA GLU A 670 11.27 10.98 -19.00
C GLU A 670 10.90 10.31 -20.33
N LYS A 671 11.63 9.26 -20.74
CA LYS A 671 11.35 8.50 -21.98
C LYS A 671 9.97 7.86 -22.00
N ARG A 672 9.41 7.53 -20.83
CA ARG A 672 8.07 6.95 -20.67
C ARG A 672 6.99 8.00 -20.40
N CYS A 673 7.36 9.24 -20.12
CA CYS A 673 6.46 10.35 -19.85
C CYS A 673 5.81 10.86 -21.14
N ALA A 674 4.61 11.44 -21.04
CA ALA A 674 3.99 12.10 -22.18
C ALA A 674 4.76 13.38 -22.56
N PRO A 675 5.02 13.66 -23.84
CA PRO A 675 5.68 14.89 -24.27
C PRO A 675 5.00 16.18 -23.78
N ASP A 676 3.67 16.16 -23.59
CA ASP A 676 2.91 17.30 -23.08
C ASP A 676 2.90 17.40 -21.55
N TRP A 677 3.16 16.33 -20.82
CA TRP A 677 3.38 16.39 -19.37
C TRP A 677 4.78 16.93 -19.04
N LEU A 678 5.77 16.63 -19.88
CA LEU A 678 7.09 17.29 -19.82
C LEU A 678 7.02 18.80 -20.12
N LYS A 679 5.92 19.30 -20.71
CA LYS A 679 5.62 20.74 -20.86
C LYS A 679 4.75 21.29 -19.73
N GLN A 680 4.85 20.73 -18.52
CA GLN A 680 4.19 21.27 -17.33
C GLN A 680 5.22 21.72 -16.31
N GLY A 681 5.09 22.96 -15.82
CA GLY A 681 5.98 23.54 -14.82
C GLY A 681 6.23 22.63 -13.61
N VAL A 682 5.16 22.08 -13.04
CA VAL A 682 5.21 21.17 -11.87
C VAL A 682 5.99 19.86 -12.12
N VAL A 683 5.89 19.26 -13.31
CA VAL A 683 6.61 18.02 -13.66
C VAL A 683 8.10 18.30 -13.78
N GLN A 684 8.45 19.39 -14.45
CA GLN A 684 9.83 19.85 -14.59
C GLN A 684 10.45 20.26 -13.25
N GLU A 685 9.70 20.92 -12.36
CA GLU A 685 10.15 21.25 -11.00
C GLU A 685 10.45 19.98 -10.18
N ARG A 686 9.61 18.95 -10.27
CA ARG A 686 9.87 17.67 -9.58
C ARG A 686 11.00 16.85 -10.21
N LEU A 687 11.18 16.88 -11.53
CA LEU A 687 12.38 16.31 -12.19
C LEU A 687 13.65 17.01 -11.70
N GLY A 688 13.66 18.35 -11.68
CA GLY A 688 14.78 19.14 -11.14
C GLY A 688 15.09 18.80 -9.69
N ALA A 689 14.07 18.59 -8.86
CA ALA A 689 14.24 18.17 -7.47
C ALA A 689 14.86 16.76 -7.35
N ALA A 690 14.43 15.80 -8.17
CA ALA A 690 14.98 14.45 -8.17
C ALA A 690 16.45 14.42 -8.64
N TYR A 691 16.79 15.13 -9.73
CA TYR A 691 18.16 15.27 -10.21
C TYR A 691 19.07 15.98 -9.18
N ALA A 692 18.61 17.07 -8.57
CA ALA A 692 19.35 17.76 -7.51
C ALA A 692 19.55 16.89 -6.25
N GLY A 693 18.54 16.10 -5.90
CA GLY A 693 18.61 15.09 -4.84
C GLY A 693 19.76 14.11 -5.07
N GLY A 694 19.85 13.54 -6.28
CA GLY A 694 20.95 12.65 -6.68
C GLY A 694 22.30 13.33 -6.97
N GLY A 695 22.44 14.65 -6.76
CA GLY A 695 23.70 15.39 -6.97
C GLY A 695 23.97 15.86 -8.40
N LEU A 696 23.06 15.57 -9.33
CA LEU A 696 23.14 15.91 -10.75
C LEU A 696 22.66 17.36 -10.99
N PHE A 697 23.43 18.32 -10.47
CA PHE A 697 23.02 19.72 -10.40
C PHE A 697 22.90 20.41 -11.77
N LYS A 698 23.63 19.96 -12.80
CA LYS A 698 23.53 20.55 -14.15
C LYS A 698 22.21 20.19 -14.82
N GLU A 699 21.90 18.89 -14.86
CA GLU A 699 20.61 18.37 -15.32
C GLU A 699 19.45 19.01 -14.55
N ALA A 700 19.57 19.13 -13.22
CA ALA A 700 18.58 19.82 -12.40
C ALA A 700 18.33 21.28 -12.81
N MET A 701 19.38 22.05 -13.12
CA MET A 701 19.25 23.44 -13.58
C MET A 701 18.53 23.55 -14.92
N GLU A 702 18.71 22.58 -15.83
CA GLU A 702 17.96 22.54 -17.09
C GLU A 702 16.47 22.34 -16.83
N HIS A 703 16.10 21.37 -15.98
CA HIS A 703 14.71 21.12 -15.61
C HIS A 703 14.06 22.31 -14.88
N TYR A 704 14.72 22.94 -13.91
CA TYR A 704 14.18 24.15 -13.26
C TYR A 704 14.02 25.32 -14.24
N SER A 705 14.89 25.43 -15.25
CA SER A 705 14.75 26.44 -16.32
C SER A 705 13.56 26.13 -17.24
N GLN A 706 13.34 24.84 -17.55
CA GLN A 706 12.18 24.38 -18.31
C GLN A 706 10.87 24.55 -17.54
N ALA A 707 10.88 24.39 -16.21
CA ALA A 707 9.71 24.59 -15.36
C ALA A 707 9.13 26.02 -15.51
N LEU A 708 10.00 27.03 -15.48
CA LEU A 708 9.63 28.44 -15.66
C LEU A 708 9.21 28.74 -17.11
N LYS A 709 9.82 28.08 -18.11
CA LYS A 709 9.44 28.22 -19.52
C LYS A 709 8.06 27.62 -19.84
N TYR A 710 7.69 26.56 -19.12
CA TYR A 710 6.44 25.83 -19.28
C TYR A 710 5.44 26.12 -18.14
N GLU A 711 5.53 27.30 -17.54
CA GLU A 711 4.53 27.79 -16.60
C GLU A 711 3.19 28.03 -17.31
N VAL A 712 2.13 27.44 -16.79
CA VAL A 712 0.75 27.64 -17.25
C VAL A 712 -0.14 27.74 -16.02
N THR A 713 -1.17 28.58 -16.03
CA THR A 713 -2.07 28.84 -14.89
C THR A 713 -2.63 27.57 -14.23
N ALA A 714 -2.83 26.48 -14.99
CA ALA A 714 -3.34 25.21 -14.48
C ALA A 714 -2.28 24.32 -13.79
N ASN A 715 -0.99 24.59 -14.01
CA ASN A 715 0.18 23.85 -13.53
C ASN A 715 1.38 24.82 -13.34
N PRO A 716 1.29 25.79 -12.42
CA PRO A 716 2.35 26.77 -12.23
C PRO A 716 3.64 26.10 -11.72
N ALA A 717 4.79 26.57 -12.20
CA ALA A 717 6.05 26.38 -11.49
C ALA A 717 6.08 27.31 -10.28
N THR A 718 6.64 26.87 -9.16
CA THR A 718 6.71 27.70 -7.96
C THR A 718 7.98 28.55 -7.95
N LEU A 719 8.01 29.62 -7.15
CA LEU A 719 9.24 30.40 -6.92
C LEU A 719 10.37 29.53 -6.33
N ARG A 720 10.06 28.36 -5.74
CA ARG A 720 11.03 27.38 -5.27
C ARG A 720 11.88 26.83 -6.41
N ALA A 721 11.37 26.75 -7.65
CA ALA A 721 12.16 26.37 -8.81
C ALA A 721 13.33 27.34 -9.06
N ILE A 722 13.12 28.65 -8.84
CA ILE A 722 14.18 29.68 -8.92
C ILE A 722 15.18 29.50 -7.78
N GLU A 723 14.70 29.29 -6.56
CA GLU A 723 15.53 29.10 -5.36
C GLU A 723 16.44 27.87 -5.49
N GLN A 724 15.90 26.74 -5.98
CA GLN A 724 16.68 25.54 -6.21
C GLN A 724 17.60 25.65 -7.43
N TRP A 725 17.21 26.39 -8.48
CA TRP A 725 18.12 26.73 -9.58
C TRP A 725 19.34 27.51 -9.08
N ILE A 726 19.13 28.51 -8.22
CA ILE A 726 20.22 29.31 -7.61
C ILE A 726 21.13 28.41 -6.75
N ASN A 727 20.55 27.55 -5.91
CA ASN A 727 21.30 26.60 -5.09
C ASN A 727 22.17 25.65 -5.95
N CYS A 728 21.61 25.11 -7.04
CA CYS A 728 22.34 24.26 -7.97
C CYS A 728 23.45 25.03 -8.71
N ALA A 729 23.16 26.24 -9.22
CA ALA A 729 24.13 27.08 -9.91
C ALA A 729 25.33 27.46 -9.02
N VAL A 730 25.08 27.78 -7.75
CA VAL A 730 26.15 28.07 -6.77
C VAL A 730 27.04 26.84 -6.54
N ARG A 731 26.45 25.63 -6.43
CA ARG A 731 27.20 24.39 -6.23
C ARG A 731 28.02 23.98 -7.47
N VAL A 732 27.47 24.16 -8.67
CA VAL A 732 28.20 23.92 -9.93
C VAL A 732 29.34 24.94 -10.07
N GLY A 733 29.07 26.22 -9.85
CA GLY A 733 30.08 27.28 -9.89
C GLY A 733 31.22 27.05 -8.88
N GLU A 734 30.92 26.61 -7.65
CA GLU A 734 31.95 26.20 -6.68
C GLU A 734 32.80 25.03 -7.18
N LYS A 735 32.16 23.96 -7.70
CA LYS A 735 32.85 22.74 -8.16
C LYS A 735 33.74 23.00 -9.38
N GLU A 736 33.36 23.93 -10.25
CA GLU A 736 34.07 24.24 -11.49
C GLU A 736 34.97 25.49 -11.41
N GLY A 737 34.90 26.24 -10.30
CA GLY A 737 35.63 27.50 -10.12
C GLY A 737 35.04 28.68 -10.89
N ASP A 738 33.81 28.55 -11.40
CA ASP A 738 33.13 29.58 -12.20
C ASP A 738 32.48 30.65 -11.32
N LYS A 739 33.24 31.73 -11.08
CA LYS A 739 32.77 32.94 -10.39
C LYS A 739 31.57 33.60 -11.09
N ALA A 740 31.52 33.58 -12.43
CA ALA A 740 30.50 34.27 -13.21
C ALA A 740 29.14 33.58 -13.08
N MET A 741 29.11 32.24 -13.02
CA MET A 741 27.89 31.48 -12.71
C MET A 741 27.34 31.83 -11.32
N ILE A 742 28.20 31.94 -10.29
CA ILE A 742 27.76 32.34 -8.94
C ILE A 742 27.24 33.79 -8.94
N GLN A 743 27.91 34.71 -9.63
CA GLN A 743 27.43 36.10 -9.78
C GLN A 743 26.07 36.16 -10.49
N ALA A 744 25.85 35.38 -11.55
CA ALA A 744 24.56 35.29 -12.24
C ALA A 744 23.45 34.66 -11.37
N ALA A 745 23.80 33.75 -10.46
CA ALA A 745 22.88 33.20 -9.47
C ALA A 745 22.48 34.24 -8.40
N ILE A 746 23.45 35.03 -7.92
CA ILE A 746 23.23 36.18 -7.01
C ILE A 746 22.34 37.23 -7.70
N GLU A 747 22.58 37.54 -8.97
CA GLU A 747 21.80 38.46 -9.79
C GLU A 747 20.31 38.06 -9.84
N LYS A 748 20.03 36.77 -10.14
CA LYS A 748 18.69 36.18 -10.11
C LYS A 748 18.07 36.20 -8.70
N GLY A 749 18.83 35.87 -7.67
CA GLY A 749 18.36 35.88 -6.29
C GLY A 749 18.01 37.28 -5.78
N ARG A 750 18.68 38.33 -6.25
CA ARG A 750 18.31 39.72 -5.95
C ARG A 750 16.93 40.09 -6.53
N HIS A 751 16.60 39.63 -7.74
CA HIS A 751 15.26 39.81 -8.30
C HIS A 751 14.19 39.07 -7.47
N LEU A 752 14.51 37.87 -6.97
CA LEU A 752 13.62 37.12 -6.11
C LEU A 752 13.39 37.80 -4.73
N LEU A 753 14.45 38.38 -4.14
CA LEU A 753 14.34 39.18 -2.92
C LEU A 753 13.50 40.47 -3.13
N ALA A 754 13.54 41.05 -4.32
CA ALA A 754 12.71 42.22 -4.66
C ALA A 754 11.21 41.89 -4.76
N LEU A 755 10.85 40.63 -5.11
CA LEU A 755 9.46 40.15 -5.08
C LEU A 755 8.99 39.88 -3.65
N ALA A 756 9.76 39.11 -2.88
CA ALA A 756 9.55 38.96 -1.43
C ALA A 756 10.83 38.51 -0.73
N LYS A 757 11.23 39.25 0.30
CA LYS A 757 12.31 38.88 1.22
C LYS A 757 11.82 37.86 2.26
N THR A 758 12.34 36.65 2.20
CA THR A 758 12.16 35.62 3.23
C THR A 758 13.51 35.26 3.86
N ALA A 759 13.51 34.72 5.08
CA ALA A 759 14.74 34.29 5.73
C ALA A 759 15.48 33.21 4.91
N GLU A 760 14.77 32.23 4.35
CA GLU A 760 15.34 31.20 3.47
C GLU A 760 16.07 31.80 2.25
N ARG A 761 15.48 32.82 1.61
CA ARG A 761 16.09 33.50 0.45
C ARG A 761 17.32 34.31 0.83
N LEU A 762 17.28 34.99 1.98
CA LEU A 762 18.43 35.73 2.50
C LEU A 762 19.57 34.76 2.87
N THR A 763 19.26 33.65 3.56
CA THR A 763 20.20 32.56 3.86
C THR A 763 20.83 31.96 2.59
N LEU A 764 20.04 31.75 1.53
CA LEU A 764 20.53 31.29 0.22
C LEU A 764 21.52 32.29 -0.41
N MET A 765 21.24 33.59 -0.29
CA MET A 765 22.08 34.67 -0.82
C MET A 765 23.38 34.85 -0.03
N GLY A 766 23.31 34.78 1.32
CA GLY A 766 24.49 34.71 2.18
C GLY A 766 25.37 33.51 1.84
N GLY A 767 24.76 32.35 1.57
CA GLY A 767 25.44 31.15 1.09
C GLY A 767 26.15 31.34 -0.26
N ALA A 768 25.47 31.95 -1.23
CA ALA A 768 26.05 32.25 -2.54
C ALA A 768 27.25 33.21 -2.45
N ARG A 769 27.14 34.27 -1.64
CA ARG A 769 28.22 35.24 -1.38
C ARG A 769 29.39 34.61 -0.63
N LYS A 770 29.12 33.72 0.33
CA LYS A 770 30.12 32.89 1.03
C LYS A 770 30.94 32.06 0.02
N LYS A 771 30.29 31.43 -0.97
CA LYS A 771 30.98 30.68 -2.03
C LYS A 771 31.77 31.57 -2.99
N LEU A 772 31.24 32.72 -3.37
CA LEU A 772 31.94 33.68 -4.21
C LEU A 772 33.24 34.18 -3.54
N ALA A 773 33.20 34.48 -2.24
CA ALA A 773 34.39 34.82 -1.45
C ALA A 773 35.42 33.67 -1.38
N GLN A 774 34.98 32.40 -1.34
CA GLN A 774 35.89 31.24 -1.39
C GLN A 774 36.63 31.13 -2.72
N LEU A 775 36.01 31.48 -3.86
CA LEU A 775 36.66 31.49 -5.17
C LEU A 775 37.48 32.75 -5.44
N GLU A 776 37.17 33.87 -4.79
CA GLU A 776 37.85 35.14 -5.05
C GLU A 776 39.31 35.15 -4.54
N THR A 777 40.12 36.00 -5.17
CA THR A 777 41.56 36.16 -5.03
C THR A 777 41.95 37.58 -4.63
N ASP A 778 41.16 38.60 -5.00
CA ASP A 778 41.36 39.98 -4.54
C ASP A 778 40.87 40.14 -3.07
N PRO A 779 41.75 40.45 -2.10
CA PRO A 779 41.36 40.65 -0.70
C PRO A 779 40.29 41.73 -0.50
N VAL A 780 40.21 42.74 -1.37
CA VAL A 780 39.20 43.80 -1.30
C VAL A 780 37.82 43.22 -1.63
N GLN A 781 37.70 42.52 -2.76
CA GLN A 781 36.44 41.87 -3.16
C GLN A 781 36.01 40.77 -2.19
N ILE A 782 36.95 40.01 -1.62
CA ILE A 782 36.66 39.03 -0.56
C ILE A 782 35.99 39.72 0.63
N ARG A 783 36.54 40.85 1.12
CA ARG A 783 35.92 41.61 2.22
C ARG A 783 34.54 42.16 1.86
N VAL A 784 34.32 42.60 0.62
CA VAL A 784 33.00 43.04 0.13
C VAL A 784 31.99 41.88 0.16
N HIS A 785 32.32 40.74 -0.44
CA HIS A 785 31.42 39.58 -0.48
C HIS A 785 31.13 39.01 0.91
N LEU A 786 32.12 38.97 1.81
CA LEU A 786 31.91 38.57 3.20
C LEU A 786 31.03 39.56 3.97
N THR A 787 31.22 40.87 3.79
CA THR A 787 30.38 41.89 4.45
C THR A 787 28.92 41.75 4.02
N GLN A 788 28.70 41.63 2.71
CA GLN A 788 27.39 41.38 2.12
C GLN A 788 26.78 40.03 2.55
N ALA A 789 27.59 38.99 2.80
CA ALA A 789 27.09 37.71 3.31
C ALA A 789 26.61 37.82 4.76
N ALA A 790 27.36 38.53 5.62
CA ALA A 790 26.96 38.77 7.01
C ALA A 790 25.67 39.61 7.08
N GLU A 791 25.51 40.61 6.20
CA GLU A 791 24.29 41.42 6.10
C GLU A 791 23.05 40.57 5.75
N ASP A 792 23.15 39.69 4.75
CA ASP A 792 22.05 38.77 4.39
C ASP A 792 21.70 37.82 5.55
N TYR A 793 22.71 37.21 6.20
CA TYR A 793 22.49 36.28 7.31
C TYR A 793 21.89 36.98 8.55
N ARG A 794 22.28 38.22 8.85
CA ARG A 794 21.65 39.03 9.91
C ARG A 794 20.18 39.33 9.58
N GLU A 795 19.87 39.82 8.38
CA GLU A 795 18.47 40.10 8.01
C GLU A 795 17.62 38.80 8.01
N ALA A 796 18.21 37.64 7.68
CA ALA A 796 17.54 36.36 7.82
C ALA A 796 17.20 36.02 9.28
N ALA A 797 18.19 36.12 10.18
CA ALA A 797 18.03 35.84 11.61
C ALA A 797 17.01 36.79 12.27
N ASP A 798 17.11 38.10 12.03
CA ASP A 798 16.19 39.11 12.56
C ASP A 798 14.74 38.80 12.17
N ARG A 799 14.51 38.40 10.91
CA ARG A 799 13.17 38.02 10.40
C ARG A 799 12.63 36.74 11.05
N GLN A 800 13.47 35.72 11.23
CA GLN A 800 13.07 34.48 11.91
C GLN A 800 12.75 34.71 13.39
N GLN A 801 13.52 35.57 14.07
CA GLN A 801 13.23 35.99 15.44
C GLN A 801 11.92 36.78 15.53
N GLN A 802 11.66 37.72 14.61
CA GLN A 802 10.39 38.46 14.53
C GLN A 802 9.18 37.56 14.21
N ALA A 803 9.38 36.49 13.44
CA ALA A 803 8.35 35.49 13.12
C ALA A 803 8.09 34.48 14.25
N GLY A 804 8.85 34.53 15.37
CA GLY A 804 8.73 33.59 16.47
C GLY A 804 9.28 32.18 16.18
N ALA A 805 10.06 32.02 15.10
CA ALA A 805 10.66 30.76 14.66
C ALA A 805 12.17 30.93 14.41
N PRO A 806 12.97 31.16 15.46
CA PRO A 806 14.41 31.40 15.34
C PRO A 806 15.16 30.14 14.87
N ASP A 807 16.11 30.34 13.97
CA ASP A 807 16.93 29.30 13.35
C ASP A 807 18.42 29.55 13.68
N PRO A 808 19.14 28.56 14.24
CA PRO A 808 20.55 28.74 14.58
C PRO A 808 21.47 28.89 13.35
N TYR A 809 21.06 28.43 12.15
CA TYR A 809 21.92 28.42 10.97
C TYR A 809 22.35 29.81 10.48
N PRO A 810 21.46 30.79 10.21
CA PRO A 810 21.87 32.12 9.78
C PRO A 810 22.64 32.87 10.87
N ILE A 811 22.22 32.77 12.14
CA ILE A 811 22.91 33.44 13.27
C ILE A 811 24.38 32.99 13.34
N LEU A 812 24.61 31.67 13.31
CA LEU A 812 25.95 31.07 13.37
C LEU A 812 26.82 31.49 12.18
N ASN A 813 26.25 31.55 10.97
CA ASN A 813 26.99 32.00 9.79
C ASN A 813 27.30 33.50 9.82
N ALA A 814 26.39 34.35 10.31
CA ALA A 814 26.63 35.78 10.51
C ALA A 814 27.82 36.01 11.45
N VAL A 815 27.77 35.46 12.67
CA VAL A 815 28.83 35.60 13.70
C VAL A 815 30.19 35.18 13.16
N VAL A 816 30.30 34.02 12.50
CA VAL A 816 31.58 33.53 11.97
C VAL A 816 32.14 34.42 10.86
N VAL A 817 31.29 34.94 9.96
CA VAL A 817 31.73 35.83 8.89
C VAL A 817 32.16 37.21 9.43
N GLU A 818 31.51 37.69 10.48
CA GLU A 818 31.86 38.96 11.14
C GLU A 818 33.20 38.91 11.86
N VAL A 819 33.47 37.81 12.58
CA VAL A 819 34.75 37.55 13.24
C VAL A 819 35.86 37.49 12.18
N LEU A 820 35.64 36.80 11.05
CA LEU A 820 36.59 36.77 9.93
C LEU A 820 36.85 38.16 9.31
N LEU A 821 35.90 39.10 9.40
CA LEU A 821 36.07 40.49 8.97
C LEU A 821 36.81 41.38 9.99
N GLY A 822 37.08 40.87 11.19
CA GLY A 822 37.70 41.61 12.30
C GLY A 822 36.70 42.42 13.14
N LYS A 823 35.41 42.05 13.14
CA LYS A 823 34.40 42.63 14.04
C LYS A 823 34.35 41.79 15.31
N GLU A 824 35.06 42.20 16.35
CA GLU A 824 35.02 41.59 17.68
C GLU A 824 34.16 42.42 18.63
N GLY A 825 33.27 41.78 19.42
CA GLY A 825 32.34 42.48 20.30
C GLY A 825 31.55 41.55 21.23
N GLY A 826 31.09 42.09 22.36
CA GLY A 826 30.57 41.29 23.49
C GLY A 826 29.27 40.51 23.27
N ASP A 827 28.58 40.69 22.15
CA ASP A 827 27.30 40.03 21.85
C ASP A 827 27.47 38.63 21.21
N GLN A 828 28.69 38.29 20.77
CA GLN A 828 28.97 37.05 20.03
C GLN A 828 28.73 35.77 20.85
N GLU A 829 29.11 35.77 22.13
CA GLU A 829 28.87 34.61 23.01
C GLU A 829 27.38 34.48 23.40
N ALA A 830 26.65 35.59 23.48
CA ALA A 830 25.19 35.56 23.68
C ALA A 830 24.48 34.95 22.46
N ALA A 831 24.85 35.36 21.25
CA ALA A 831 24.35 34.79 20.00
C ALA A 831 24.66 33.29 19.87
N LEU A 832 25.90 32.86 20.16
CA LEU A 832 26.28 31.44 20.14
C LEU A 832 25.58 30.61 21.22
N SER A 833 25.40 31.16 22.42
CA SER A 833 24.63 30.51 23.50
C SER A 833 23.16 30.33 23.10
N GLY A 834 22.56 31.32 22.43
CA GLY A 834 21.23 31.22 21.83
C GLY A 834 21.15 30.11 20.77
N CYS A 835 22.11 30.07 19.84
CA CYS A 835 22.19 29.01 18.82
C CYS A 835 22.28 27.60 19.45
N GLU A 836 23.10 27.45 20.49
CA GLU A 836 23.29 26.16 21.16
C GLU A 836 22.04 25.71 21.92
N ALA A 837 21.29 26.66 22.52
CA ALA A 837 20.01 26.38 23.16
C ALA A 837 18.96 25.92 22.14
N LEU A 838 18.78 26.67 21.05
CA LEU A 838 17.83 26.37 19.98
C LEU A 838 18.13 25.02 19.31
N ALA A 839 19.38 24.75 18.94
CA ALA A 839 19.77 23.48 18.34
C ALA A 839 19.56 22.30 19.30
N LYS A 840 19.76 22.48 20.62
CA LYS A 840 19.46 21.44 21.63
C LYS A 840 17.97 21.22 21.86
N GLU A 841 17.14 22.24 21.65
CA GLU A 841 15.69 22.16 21.75
C GLU A 841 15.11 21.45 20.52
N GLN A 842 15.40 21.97 19.32
CA GLN A 842 15.01 21.38 18.04
C GLN A 842 15.45 19.90 17.93
N SER A 843 16.69 19.57 18.33
CA SER A 843 17.21 18.19 18.30
C SER A 843 16.41 17.20 19.18
N LYS A 844 15.68 17.66 20.21
CA LYS A 844 14.80 16.79 21.01
C LYS A 844 13.52 16.44 20.25
N GLU A 845 12.99 17.37 19.48
CA GLU A 845 11.73 17.23 18.73
C GLU A 845 11.95 16.54 17.39
N THR A 846 12.85 17.09 16.56
CA THR A 846 13.08 16.67 15.16
C THR A 846 13.95 15.43 15.05
N ARG A 847 14.88 15.24 16.01
CA ARG A 847 16.05 14.34 15.92
C ARG A 847 16.89 14.52 14.65
N SER A 848 16.86 15.71 14.06
CA SER A 848 17.56 16.06 12.82
C SER A 848 19.08 15.90 12.94
N VAL A 849 19.67 15.40 11.86
CA VAL A 849 21.12 15.31 11.63
C VAL A 849 21.79 16.67 11.80
N TRP A 850 21.17 17.72 11.24
CA TRP A 850 21.73 19.07 11.16
C TRP A 850 21.78 19.77 12.52
N ASP A 851 20.82 19.49 13.41
CA ASP A 851 20.77 20.08 14.74
C ASP A 851 21.93 19.56 15.60
N ALA A 852 22.24 18.26 15.47
CA ALA A 852 23.40 17.64 16.13
C ALA A 852 24.75 18.16 15.59
N ILE A 853 24.84 18.42 14.29
CA ILE A 853 26.02 19.04 13.65
C ILE A 853 26.16 20.51 14.11
N THR A 854 25.06 21.26 14.17
CA THR A 854 25.04 22.67 14.58
C THR A 854 25.60 22.88 15.98
N ILE A 855 25.34 21.96 16.93
CA ILE A 855 25.95 22.00 18.28
C ILE A 855 27.49 21.85 18.20
N ALA A 856 28.02 21.07 17.25
CA ALA A 856 29.46 20.94 17.03
C ALA A 856 30.05 22.16 16.28
N ASP A 857 29.33 22.74 15.33
CA ASP A 857 29.72 23.99 14.65
C ASP A 857 29.73 25.20 15.62
N VAL A 858 28.78 25.29 16.56
CA VAL A 858 28.81 26.31 17.62
C VAL A 858 30.03 26.13 18.52
N ALA A 859 30.34 24.89 18.94
CA ALA A 859 31.52 24.61 19.74
C ALA A 859 32.83 24.96 19.00
N LEU A 860 32.91 24.65 17.70
CA LEU A 860 34.03 25.06 16.83
C LEU A 860 34.15 26.59 16.75
N SER A 861 33.03 27.28 16.54
CA SER A 861 33.00 28.73 16.38
C SER A 861 33.39 29.44 17.68
N ARG A 862 32.95 28.92 18.84
CA ARG A 862 33.38 29.40 20.16
C ARG A 862 34.88 29.21 20.39
N ALA A 863 35.45 28.05 20.06
CA ALA A 863 36.90 27.80 20.17
C ALA A 863 37.72 28.67 19.20
N PHE A 864 37.18 28.97 18.02
CA PHE A 864 37.79 29.90 17.07
C PHE A 864 37.82 31.35 17.60
N ILE A 865 36.69 31.85 18.09
CA ILE A 865 36.57 33.21 18.64
C ILE A 865 37.39 33.38 19.92
N GLY A 866 37.31 32.42 20.85
CA GLY A 866 38.09 32.40 22.08
C GLY A 866 39.57 32.06 21.91
N HIS A 867 40.04 31.91 20.66
CA HIS A 867 41.41 31.52 20.28
C HIS A 867 41.93 30.20 20.87
N SER A 868 41.04 29.34 21.39
CA SER A 868 41.36 28.07 22.07
C SER A 868 41.30 26.84 21.16
N LEU A 869 41.33 27.04 19.84
CA LEU A 869 41.38 25.94 18.86
C LEU A 869 42.50 24.92 19.13
N PRO A 870 43.74 25.29 19.53
CA PRO A 870 44.82 24.34 19.83
C PRO A 870 44.52 23.41 21.01
N GLU A 871 43.90 23.92 22.07
CA GLU A 871 43.53 23.19 23.28
C GLU A 871 42.31 22.29 23.02
N GLU A 872 41.33 22.82 22.29
CA GLU A 872 40.04 22.14 22.05
C GLU A 872 40.05 21.13 20.89
N ARG A 873 41.16 20.99 20.11
CA ARG A 873 41.25 20.11 18.91
C ARG A 873 40.60 18.74 19.12
N ASN A 874 40.98 18.04 20.19
CA ASN A 874 40.52 16.69 20.48
C ASN A 874 39.04 16.65 20.93
N ASN A 875 38.58 17.66 21.68
CA ASN A 875 37.19 17.77 22.12
C ASN A 875 36.26 18.00 20.92
N LEU A 876 36.66 18.88 20.00
CA LEU A 876 35.93 19.16 18.76
C LEU A 876 35.81 17.90 17.89
N VAL A 877 36.90 17.17 17.64
CA VAL A 877 36.86 15.89 16.90
C VAL A 877 35.90 14.90 17.55
N ASN A 878 35.89 14.78 18.88
CA ASN A 878 34.95 13.91 19.59
C ASN A 878 33.49 14.38 19.47
N LYS A 879 33.22 15.69 19.51
CA LYS A 879 31.87 16.25 19.31
C LYS A 879 31.32 15.96 17.91
N TYR A 880 32.10 16.17 16.85
CA TYR A 880 31.69 15.84 15.48
C TYR A 880 31.45 14.33 15.30
N ARG A 881 32.35 13.47 15.81
CA ARG A 881 32.14 12.01 15.77
C ARG A 881 30.90 11.58 16.55
N ALA A 882 30.65 12.17 17.72
CA ALA A 882 29.44 11.90 18.50
C ALA A 882 28.17 12.33 17.75
N ALA A 883 28.19 13.48 17.07
CA ALA A 883 27.10 13.90 16.20
C ALA A 883 26.88 12.89 15.06
N PHE A 884 27.93 12.53 14.31
CA PHE A 884 27.86 11.59 13.18
C PHE A 884 27.31 10.20 13.57
N VAL A 885 27.74 9.67 14.71
CA VAL A 885 27.26 8.38 15.23
C VAL A 885 25.81 8.49 15.73
N LYS A 886 25.49 9.52 16.52
CA LYS A 886 24.17 9.69 17.14
C LYS A 886 23.05 9.90 16.10
N SER A 887 23.36 10.50 14.96
CA SER A 887 22.39 10.76 13.89
C SER A 887 22.53 9.84 12.67
N SER A 888 23.44 8.85 12.70
CA SER A 888 23.65 7.89 11.60
C SER A 888 23.95 8.53 10.23
N THR A 889 24.71 9.63 10.23
CA THR A 889 25.06 10.40 9.01
C THR A 889 25.64 9.57 7.88
N THR A 890 25.15 9.81 6.67
CA THR A 890 25.78 9.37 5.42
C THR A 890 27.10 10.09 5.16
N GLN A 891 27.96 9.52 4.31
CA GLN A 891 29.23 10.14 3.91
C GLN A 891 29.03 11.56 3.34
N ARG A 892 27.97 11.76 2.54
CA ARG A 892 27.63 13.06 1.94
C ARG A 892 27.25 14.12 2.97
N GLU A 893 26.54 13.72 4.04
CA GLU A 893 26.21 14.61 5.16
C GLU A 893 27.45 14.95 5.99
N GLN A 894 28.35 13.99 6.21
CA GLN A 894 29.64 14.24 6.85
C GLN A 894 30.49 15.22 6.03
N ASP A 895 30.61 15.03 4.71
CA ASP A 895 31.35 15.93 3.83
C ASP A 895 30.76 17.36 3.83
N SER A 896 29.43 17.46 3.93
CA SER A 896 28.70 18.71 4.08
C SER A 896 28.96 19.38 5.44
N ALA A 897 28.94 18.62 6.54
CA ALA A 897 29.26 19.13 7.88
C ALA A 897 30.68 19.73 7.95
N LEU A 898 31.66 19.10 7.28
CA LEU A 898 33.02 19.62 7.21
C LEU A 898 33.16 20.92 6.39
N THR A 899 32.11 21.38 5.70
CA THR A 899 32.15 22.60 4.87
C THR A 899 32.36 23.88 5.70
N HIS A 900 31.87 23.92 6.94
CA HIS A 900 32.07 25.09 7.82
C HIS A 900 33.53 25.21 8.27
N ILE A 901 34.13 24.11 8.72
CA ILE A 901 35.57 24.02 9.05
C ILE A 901 36.44 24.42 7.84
N LYS A 902 36.14 23.86 6.65
CA LYS A 902 36.84 24.19 5.40
C LYS A 902 36.74 25.69 5.07
N PHE A 903 35.56 26.30 5.26
CA PHE A 903 35.35 27.73 5.01
C PHE A 903 36.20 28.62 5.93
N ILE A 904 36.16 28.40 7.25
CA ILE A 904 36.94 29.20 8.21
C ILE A 904 38.44 29.13 7.87
N ARG A 905 38.94 27.92 7.62
CA ARG A 905 40.35 27.70 7.24
C ARG A 905 40.75 28.45 5.97
N GLU A 906 39.94 28.42 4.91
CA GLU A 906 40.27 29.13 3.67
C GLU A 906 40.16 30.65 3.79
N MET A 907 39.22 31.18 4.57
CA MET A 907 39.12 32.62 4.79
C MET A 907 40.28 33.15 5.65
N LEU A 908 40.74 32.40 6.64
CA LEU A 908 41.94 32.75 7.43
C LEU A 908 43.22 32.86 6.58
N LYS A 909 43.32 32.13 5.47
CA LYS A 909 44.45 32.25 4.52
C LYS A 909 44.35 33.48 3.63
N LYS A 910 43.13 33.97 3.36
CA LYS A 910 42.85 35.00 2.33
C LYS A 910 42.56 36.39 2.90
N VAL A 911 42.02 36.48 4.12
CA VAL A 911 41.70 37.75 4.78
C VAL A 911 42.85 38.12 5.73
N PRO A 912 43.55 39.24 5.52
CA PRO A 912 44.61 39.68 6.42
C PRO A 912 44.08 39.94 7.84
N GLN A 913 44.75 39.35 8.84
CA GLN A 913 44.50 39.55 10.26
C GLN A 913 45.69 40.24 10.94
N ALA A 914 45.44 40.85 12.10
CA ALA A 914 46.48 41.57 12.86
C ALA A 914 47.55 40.65 13.46
N ASP A 915 47.17 39.46 13.95
CA ASP A 915 48.08 38.49 14.58
C ASP A 915 48.30 37.29 13.65
N ARG A 916 49.49 37.22 13.03
CA ARG A 916 49.83 36.18 12.05
C ARG A 916 50.11 34.81 12.69
N ASP A 917 50.65 34.81 13.90
CA ASP A 917 51.05 33.57 14.58
C ASP A 917 49.82 32.84 15.14
N ARG A 918 48.83 33.59 15.66
CA ARG A 918 47.50 33.04 15.98
C ARG A 918 46.80 32.45 14.76
N VAL A 919 46.84 33.14 13.62
CA VAL A 919 46.23 32.63 12.38
C VAL A 919 46.90 31.33 11.92
N ALA A 920 48.23 31.25 11.96
CA ALA A 920 48.96 30.03 11.63
C ALA A 920 48.57 28.86 12.54
N SER A 921 48.52 29.08 13.86
CA SER A 921 48.11 28.09 14.86
C SER A 921 46.63 27.65 14.69
N ALA A 922 45.73 28.57 14.35
CA ALA A 922 44.34 28.26 14.05
C ALA A 922 44.19 27.42 12.77
N ILE A 923 44.90 27.76 11.69
CA ILE A 923 44.90 26.99 10.43
C ILE A 923 45.41 25.56 10.67
N GLU A 924 46.54 25.41 11.38
CA GLU A 924 47.09 24.10 11.74
C GLU A 924 46.08 23.27 12.54
N SER A 925 45.39 23.90 13.51
CA SER A 925 44.34 23.26 14.30
C SER A 925 43.19 22.74 13.44
N LEU A 926 42.70 23.54 12.49
CA LEU A 926 41.61 23.18 11.60
C LEU A 926 42.02 22.07 10.61
N ASP A 927 43.26 22.08 10.11
CA ASP A 927 43.78 21.01 9.25
C ASP A 927 43.97 19.68 10.01
N VAL A 928 44.39 19.72 11.28
CA VAL A 928 44.43 18.53 12.15
C VAL A 928 43.01 17.98 12.40
N ILE A 929 42.03 18.85 12.70
CA ILE A 929 40.63 18.44 12.90
C ILE A 929 40.07 17.80 11.63
N LEU A 930 40.25 18.43 10.46
CA LEU A 930 39.80 17.89 9.17
C LEU A 930 40.42 16.50 8.89
N LYS A 931 41.74 16.36 9.09
CA LYS A 931 42.45 15.09 8.89
C LYS A 931 41.99 13.98 9.85
N GLN A 932 41.51 14.32 11.05
CA GLN A 932 40.97 13.34 12.00
C GLN A 932 39.48 13.01 11.76
N LEU A 933 38.74 13.86 11.06
CA LEU A 933 37.32 13.65 10.74
C LEU A 933 37.08 13.05 9.35
N GLN A 934 38.06 13.09 8.44
CA GLN A 934 38.02 12.31 7.21
C GLN A 934 37.97 10.80 7.50
N PRO A 935 37.25 10.01 6.68
CA PRO A 935 37.37 8.56 6.71
C PRO A 935 38.84 8.16 6.53
N ARG A 936 39.33 7.22 7.34
CA ARG A 936 40.60 6.57 7.01
C ARG A 936 40.36 5.75 5.74
N ASP A 937 41.09 6.05 4.67
CA ASP A 937 41.32 5.08 3.61
C ASP A 937 41.72 3.76 4.26
N GLN A 938 40.93 2.70 4.01
CA GLN A 938 41.29 1.37 4.49
C GLN A 938 42.60 0.99 3.80
N PRO A 939 43.69 0.73 4.56
CA PRO A 939 44.87 0.14 3.95
C PRO A 939 44.46 -1.19 3.33
N ALA A 940 44.87 -1.44 2.09
CA ALA A 940 44.66 -2.73 1.44
C ALA A 940 45.11 -3.85 2.39
N ALA A 941 44.30 -4.92 2.49
CA ALA A 941 44.42 -5.93 3.53
C ALA A 941 45.88 -6.43 3.69
N PRO A 942 46.46 -6.40 4.89
CA PRO A 942 47.84 -6.83 5.09
C PRO A 942 47.95 -8.33 4.83
N SER A 943 48.81 -8.69 3.88
CA SER A 943 49.18 -10.08 3.60
C SER A 943 49.74 -10.76 4.84
N GLU A 944 49.36 -12.01 5.07
CA GLU A 944 49.81 -12.82 6.20
C GLU A 944 51.33 -12.77 6.44
N ARG A 945 51.76 -12.45 7.67
CA ARG A 945 52.95 -13.05 8.29
C ARG A 945 53.02 -12.86 9.81
N GLN A 946 53.03 -14.01 10.49
CA GLN A 946 53.74 -14.28 11.76
C GLN A 946 53.37 -13.44 13.00
N ALA A 947 52.46 -13.99 13.80
CA ALA A 947 52.46 -13.78 15.24
C ALA A 947 53.32 -14.86 15.95
N THR A 948 54.24 -14.45 16.81
CA THR A 948 54.90 -15.31 17.81
C THR A 948 54.71 -14.69 19.19
N ALA A 949 54.37 -15.52 20.18
CA ALA A 949 53.82 -15.07 21.47
C ALA A 949 54.79 -15.27 22.66
N ILE A 950 54.62 -14.43 23.69
CA ILE A 950 55.15 -14.58 25.05
C ILE A 950 54.02 -14.09 25.98
N SER A 951 53.16 -14.97 26.51
CA SER A 951 53.32 -15.80 27.72
C SER A 951 52.92 -15.12 29.04
N THR A 952 51.71 -15.45 29.51
CA THR A 952 51.41 -15.66 30.94
C THR A 952 50.57 -16.93 31.11
N GLY A 953 50.75 -17.63 32.23
CA GLY A 953 49.95 -18.80 32.65
C GLY A 953 49.86 -18.83 34.19
N PRO A 954 49.51 -19.94 34.86
CA PRO A 954 49.23 -21.29 34.30
C PRO A 954 48.03 -22.04 34.96
N SER A 955 47.86 -23.34 34.57
CA SER A 955 47.14 -24.46 35.26
C SER A 955 45.75 -24.83 34.66
N ARG A 956 45.38 -26.10 34.35
CA ARG A 956 45.97 -27.44 34.64
C ARG A 956 45.57 -28.51 33.56
N ARG A 957 46.55 -29.36 33.18
CA ARG A 957 46.58 -30.71 32.48
C ARG A 957 45.28 -31.58 32.26
N PRO A 958 45.28 -32.68 31.44
CA PRO A 958 45.99 -32.96 30.16
C PRO A 958 45.31 -33.92 29.10
N ARG A 959 45.67 -33.74 27.80
CA ARG A 959 45.97 -34.72 26.70
C ARG A 959 45.13 -35.99 26.38
N ARG A 960 44.70 -36.07 25.09
CA ARG A 960 44.95 -37.10 24.02
C ARG A 960 44.33 -36.57 22.69
N SER A 961 44.67 -36.96 21.44
CA SER A 961 45.86 -37.57 20.79
C SER A 961 45.84 -37.30 19.23
N LYS A 962 46.77 -37.87 18.44
CA LYS A 962 46.92 -37.81 16.94
C LYS A 962 46.87 -39.25 16.34
N PRO A 963 46.75 -39.54 15.01
CA PRO A 963 47.43 -38.96 13.79
C PRO A 963 46.49 -38.65 12.59
N SER A 964 46.79 -37.97 11.46
CA SER A 964 48.00 -37.49 10.71
C SER A 964 48.59 -38.39 9.59
N GLN A 965 48.46 -37.96 8.33
CA GLN A 965 49.42 -38.23 7.22
C GLN A 965 49.36 -37.12 6.14
N LYS A 966 50.36 -37.07 5.23
CA LYS A 966 50.76 -35.89 4.41
C LYS A 966 51.21 -36.31 2.97
N PRO A 967 51.77 -35.46 2.06
CA PRO A 967 51.37 -35.40 0.63
C PRO A 967 52.53 -35.69 -0.37
N LEU A 968 52.35 -35.36 -1.67
CA LEU A 968 53.42 -34.98 -2.65
C LEU A 968 52.81 -34.20 -3.85
N GLU A 969 53.51 -34.06 -4.99
CA GLU A 969 53.71 -32.71 -5.60
C GLU A 969 54.04 -32.61 -7.11
N GLN A 970 53.81 -31.41 -7.72
CA GLN A 970 54.46 -30.81 -8.92
C GLN A 970 54.34 -31.51 -10.33
N LYS A 971 54.54 -30.91 -11.54
CA LYS A 971 54.41 -29.55 -12.18
C LYS A 971 54.69 -29.64 -13.73
N LYS A 972 53.90 -28.94 -14.60
CA LYS A 972 54.24 -28.40 -15.98
C LYS A 972 54.69 -29.39 -17.12
N PRO A 973 54.98 -29.00 -18.42
CA PRO A 973 54.90 -27.73 -19.21
C PRO A 973 54.28 -27.83 -20.68
N MET A 974 54.53 -26.82 -21.55
CA MET A 974 54.03 -26.53 -22.95
C MET A 974 54.69 -27.28 -24.16
N ARG A 975 54.02 -27.32 -25.35
CA ARG A 975 54.49 -27.11 -26.79
C ARG A 975 53.62 -27.85 -27.87
N GLU A 976 53.60 -27.62 -29.21
CA GLU A 976 53.79 -26.47 -30.15
C GLU A 976 53.48 -26.87 -31.67
N LYS A 977 53.20 -25.89 -32.58
CA LYS A 977 53.43 -25.82 -34.08
C LYS A 977 52.48 -26.37 -35.21
N ALA A 978 52.42 -25.56 -36.30
CA ALA A 978 52.16 -25.82 -37.76
C ALA A 978 50.75 -26.26 -38.29
N GLY A 979 50.28 -25.93 -39.52
CA GLY A 979 50.72 -24.99 -40.58
C GLY A 979 50.03 -25.17 -41.98
N ARG A 980 50.11 -24.14 -42.87
CA ARG A 980 49.86 -24.08 -44.36
C ARG A 980 48.46 -23.76 -44.98
N ARG A 981 48.55 -23.20 -46.22
CA ARG A 981 47.54 -22.65 -47.19
C ARG A 981 46.76 -23.78 -47.94
N SER A 982 45.77 -23.59 -48.86
CA SER A 982 45.44 -22.46 -49.78
C SER A 982 44.03 -22.50 -50.45
N THR A 983 43.71 -21.40 -51.17
CA THR A 983 42.90 -21.27 -52.43
C THR A 983 41.37 -21.44 -52.51
N ARG A 984 40.71 -20.29 -52.78
CA ARG A 984 39.55 -20.00 -53.67
C ARG A 984 38.92 -21.15 -54.48
N HIS A 985 37.58 -21.15 -54.55
CA HIS A 985 36.85 -21.12 -55.84
C HIS A 985 35.52 -20.35 -55.73
N ALA A 986 34.98 -19.89 -56.85
CA ALA A 986 33.77 -19.06 -56.94
C ALA A 986 32.66 -19.77 -57.76
N GLY A 987 31.39 -19.48 -57.45
CA GLY A 987 30.22 -19.99 -58.17
C GLY A 987 29.12 -18.94 -58.23
N LYS A 988 28.53 -18.73 -59.42
CA LYS A 988 27.61 -17.62 -59.73
C LYS A 988 26.13 -17.99 -59.59
N SER A 989 25.31 -16.92 -59.49
CA SER A 989 23.98 -16.73 -60.11
C SER A 989 22.78 -17.60 -59.72
N GLY A 990 21.68 -16.92 -59.35
CA GLY A 990 20.37 -17.54 -59.13
C GLY A 990 19.24 -16.53 -58.89
N ARG A 991 19.03 -15.55 -59.79
CA ARG A 991 17.81 -14.70 -59.76
C ARG A 991 16.60 -15.50 -60.25
N ARG A 992 15.48 -15.49 -59.51
CA ARG A 992 14.14 -15.21 -60.09
C ARG A 992 13.07 -14.92 -59.01
N ARG A 993 12.13 -14.04 -59.37
CA ARG A 993 10.90 -13.68 -58.63
C ARG A 993 9.74 -14.53 -59.15
N SER A 994 8.77 -14.84 -58.28
CA SER A 994 7.30 -14.71 -58.48
C SER A 994 6.61 -15.35 -57.27
N SER A 995 5.92 -14.65 -56.37
CA SER A 995 4.55 -14.11 -56.54
C SER A 995 3.55 -15.11 -57.12
N ILE A 996 2.60 -15.60 -56.30
CA ILE A 996 1.15 -15.61 -56.56
C ILE A 996 0.40 -16.13 -55.31
N SER A 997 -0.84 -15.69 -55.19
CA SER A 997 -1.81 -15.89 -54.10
C SER A 997 -2.13 -17.32 -53.70
N SER A 998 -2.49 -17.48 -52.42
CA SER A 998 -3.76 -18.10 -51.99
C SER A 998 -4.20 -17.43 -50.69
#